data_AF-A0A2P5MJ86-F1
#
_entry.id   AF-A0A2P5MJ86-F1
#
_cell.length_a   1.000
_cell.length_b   1.000
_cell.length_c   1.000
_cell.angle_alpha   90.00
_cell.angle_beta   90.00
_cell.angle_gamma   90.00
#
_symmetry.space_group_name_H-M   'P 1'
#
loop_
_entity.id
_entity.type
_entity.pdbx_description
1 polymer ?
#
loop_
_entity_poly.entity_id
_entity_poly.type
_entity_poly.pdbx_seq_one_letter_code
_entity_poly.pdbx_strand_id
1 'polypeptide(L)'
;MTISAQQARVADASAPQRRFGLFDALVSPLARLWSGDLNLGRLGMAAALPVLGWVFYTTSSGMIDIMQREPGDVIGIAGTLIATTAVLTMLAATSWSLGVDLAALIARRRMARERMIIKTGVTALVFAFVFSISAFFSFTYYYNNIFKLSSRKIVAELQPMELATEVLLPATKDIAAAYEAASARIAATPSYKAYLDSIDGLINTARQAGPALREAIRKRQEAQQAVIAQAASQAALEMESAQAAMRQLEDARRDIEALERSIAELDVIIKAKQDEMTSMAATARQEEQLAVDAAHGLDGLGATCGPNCRAHQEKAAEAMRRVSALRQTLAGPANERANAVKRRDALNAQTITLKQKAETASAASGRPMPKGEAALDLDATLRDLAALRDQLRLEPTWRAVREAKPLCEPILAAARQSNALPGSVPRDFTCEPQGEARDLLSARDETIAARAAFDKKCGLEAGLRDELSVIVAKIRSAPASDRGAAANGFNDAKTLVDACVVSGKAAGLTDDEVRELLKKSDAYLRTHSSERNKFELAREAFWSFTPDSTMAIGVAMAQDAFLFIMKFLSEIFKRGYEARERRQFAAPIDLSDDEEQPVDIRAMKAVLRAARPVHGDMSEIDPDAEAMSALPPNVRDNIMAILNRLVRDEIAHVDRKGAYLVDNITVGQIEARLFAALKPRSARALHYAADGVLASGPRAYYADAAAANLPRRRSGALERYLIAEPSPMDRRSAG
;
A
#
# COMPACT_ATOMS: atom_id res chain seq x y z
N MET A 1 88.96 -29.70 37.54
CA MET A 1 89.52 -29.15 38.78
C MET A 1 88.56 -28.08 39.30
N THR A 2 87.93 -28.36 40.43
CA THR A 2 87.61 -27.45 41.56
C THR A 2 86.96 -26.06 41.34
N ILE A 3 85.86 -25.87 42.11
CA ILE A 3 85.45 -24.67 42.89
C ILE A 3 84.31 -23.78 42.30
N SER A 4 83.13 -23.99 42.93
CA SER A 4 82.10 -23.05 43.43
C SER A 4 82.25 -21.53 43.29
N ALA A 5 81.15 -20.81 43.00
CA ALA A 5 80.28 -20.19 44.02
C ALA A 5 79.15 -19.29 43.43
N GLN A 6 77.92 -19.61 43.84
CA GLN A 6 76.73 -18.79 44.14
C GLN A 6 76.46 -17.38 43.55
N GLN A 7 75.30 -17.33 42.86
CA GLN A 7 74.08 -16.54 43.14
C GLN A 7 73.93 -15.04 42.80
N ALA A 8 72.89 -14.84 41.96
CA ALA A 8 71.79 -13.87 42.04
C ALA A 8 71.97 -12.45 41.45
N ARG A 9 71.34 -12.20 40.29
CA ARG A 9 70.07 -11.46 40.17
C ARG A 9 69.54 -11.50 38.72
N VAL A 10 68.22 -11.58 38.62
CA VAL A 10 67.41 -11.74 37.40
C VAL A 10 67.42 -10.47 36.56
N ALA A 11 67.43 -10.66 35.24
CA ALA A 11 67.63 -9.67 34.19
C ALA A 11 66.36 -8.89 33.83
N ASP A 12 66.56 -7.61 33.54
CA ASP A 12 65.67 -6.75 32.75
C ASP A 12 65.47 -7.33 31.33
N ALA A 13 64.21 -7.42 30.90
CA ALA A 13 63.85 -7.75 29.53
C ALA A 13 62.78 -6.79 28.99
N SER A 14 63.24 -5.91 28.10
CA SER A 14 62.61 -5.48 26.83
C SER A 14 61.08 -5.39 26.74
N ALA A 15 60.62 -4.16 26.52
CA ALA A 15 59.27 -3.80 26.11
C ALA A 15 58.79 -4.46 24.80
N PRO A 16 57.47 -4.70 24.66
CA PRO A 16 56.77 -4.63 23.39
C PRO A 16 55.85 -3.40 23.31
N GLN A 17 55.82 -2.78 22.13
CA GLN A 17 54.89 -1.71 21.74
C GLN A 17 53.43 -2.14 21.92
N ARG A 18 52.62 -1.35 22.64
CA ARG A 18 51.15 -1.46 22.67
C ARG A 18 50.50 -0.30 21.93
N ARG A 19 49.61 -0.64 21.00
CA ARG A 19 48.68 0.25 20.28
C ARG A 19 47.76 0.96 21.28
N PHE A 20 47.72 2.28 21.24
CA PHE A 20 46.72 3.09 21.94
C PHE A 20 45.37 2.96 21.22
N GLY A 21 44.42 2.25 21.84
CA GLY A 21 43.04 2.16 21.38
C GLY A 21 42.17 3.26 22.02
N LEU A 22 41.30 3.87 21.21
CA LEU A 22 40.27 4.85 21.62
C LEU A 22 39.41 4.41 22.82
N PHE A 23 39.34 3.10 23.10
CA PHE A 23 38.66 2.53 24.26
C PHE A 23 39.34 2.87 25.60
N ASP A 24 40.67 2.92 25.70
CA ASP A 24 41.36 3.28 26.95
C ASP A 24 41.23 4.78 27.29
N ALA A 25 41.06 5.62 26.26
CA ALA A 25 40.78 7.05 26.43
C ALA A 25 39.35 7.32 26.95
N LEU A 26 38.39 6.43 26.66
CA LEU A 26 37.00 6.51 27.14
C LEU A 26 36.80 5.84 28.51
N VAL A 27 37.56 4.78 28.81
CA VAL A 27 37.39 4.01 30.06
C VAL A 27 38.21 4.56 31.22
N SER A 28 39.35 5.22 30.97
CA SER A 28 40.18 5.82 32.02
C SER A 28 39.50 6.90 32.88
N PRO A 29 38.60 7.79 32.37
CA PRO A 29 37.82 8.68 33.24
C PRO A 29 36.69 7.95 34.00
N LEU A 30 36.19 6.82 33.47
CA LEU A 30 35.14 5.99 34.08
C LEU A 30 35.67 5.18 35.27
N ALA A 31 36.88 4.63 35.17
CA ALA A 31 37.53 3.91 36.27
C ALA A 31 37.90 4.83 37.45
N ARG A 32 38.26 6.09 37.18
CA ARG A 32 38.48 7.11 38.24
C ARG A 32 37.19 7.61 38.90
N LEU A 33 36.02 7.39 38.28
CA LEU A 33 34.73 7.78 38.85
C LEU A 33 34.16 6.75 39.84
N TRP A 34 34.69 5.52 39.84
CA TRP A 34 34.19 4.39 40.63
C TRP A 34 34.97 4.13 41.94
N SER A 35 36.10 4.81 42.17
CA SER A 35 36.97 4.57 43.35
C SER A 35 36.79 5.59 44.48
N GLY A 36 35.58 6.09 44.72
CA GLY A 36 35.28 6.97 45.86
C GLY A 36 33.77 7.20 46.01
N ASP A 37 33.31 7.28 47.27
CA ASP A 37 31.92 7.43 47.74
C ASP A 37 30.85 7.69 46.67
N LEU A 38 29.92 6.73 46.54
CA LEU A 38 28.79 6.70 45.60
C LEU A 38 27.88 7.93 45.77
N ASN A 39 28.23 8.99 45.06
CA ASN A 39 27.39 10.17 44.91
C ASN A 39 26.26 9.87 43.91
N LEU A 40 25.04 9.58 44.40
CA LEU A 40 23.84 9.37 43.56
C LEU A 40 23.59 10.52 42.57
N GLY A 41 24.04 11.74 42.87
CA GLY A 41 23.98 12.87 41.95
C GLY A 41 24.83 12.69 40.68
N ARG A 42 25.97 11.98 40.75
CA ARG A 42 26.78 11.65 39.57
C ARG A 42 26.16 10.52 38.76
N LEU A 43 25.54 9.54 39.42
CA LEU A 43 24.78 8.46 38.77
C LEU A 43 23.56 9.01 38.02
N GLY A 44 22.84 9.96 38.63
CA GLY A 44 21.71 10.66 38.00
C GLY A 44 22.12 11.48 36.77
N MET A 45 23.27 12.16 36.81
CA MET A 45 23.82 12.87 35.64
C MET A 45 24.26 11.91 34.53
N ALA A 46 24.87 10.77 34.87
CA ALA A 46 25.27 9.76 33.89
C ALA A 46 24.07 9.10 33.20
N ALA A 47 22.96 8.87 33.90
CA ALA A 47 21.73 8.33 33.33
C ALA A 47 20.91 9.39 32.55
N ALA A 48 20.97 10.67 32.94
CA ALA A 48 20.25 11.75 32.26
C ALA A 48 20.89 12.18 30.93
N LEU A 49 22.21 12.00 30.76
CA LEU A 49 22.92 12.39 29.53
C LEU A 49 22.42 11.65 28.27
N PRO A 50 22.26 10.31 28.27
CA PRO A 50 21.67 9.60 27.13
C PRO A 50 20.23 10.04 26.85
N VAL A 51 19.43 10.29 27.90
CA VAL A 51 18.05 10.75 27.75
C VAL A 51 18.01 12.16 27.15
N LEU A 52 18.87 13.08 27.60
CA LEU A 52 19.00 14.42 27.01
C LEU A 52 19.47 14.37 25.56
N GLY A 53 20.42 13.49 25.23
CA GLY A 53 20.87 13.27 23.85
C GLY A 53 19.75 12.72 22.97
N TRP A 54 18.93 11.81 23.50
CA TRP A 54 17.77 11.26 22.82
C TRP A 54 16.65 12.29 22.64
N VAL A 55 16.29 13.07 23.68
CA VAL A 55 15.36 14.21 23.58
C VAL A 55 15.85 15.24 22.58
N PHE A 56 17.14 15.58 22.64
CA PHE A 56 17.75 16.49 21.67
C PHE A 56 17.55 15.99 20.24
N TYR A 57 17.78 14.71 19.99
CA TYR A 57 17.58 14.10 18.69
C TYR A 57 16.10 14.11 18.26
N THR A 58 15.17 13.70 19.11
CA THR A 58 13.73 13.63 18.76
C THR A 58 13.12 15.03 18.57
N THR A 59 13.43 15.98 19.45
CA THR A 59 12.94 17.36 19.36
C THR A 59 13.56 18.08 18.16
N SER A 60 14.86 17.92 17.91
CA SER A 60 15.51 18.55 16.74
C SER A 60 15.01 17.97 15.43
N SER A 61 14.91 16.64 15.32
CA SER A 61 14.36 16.01 14.13
C SER A 61 12.90 16.40 13.89
N GLY A 62 12.07 16.48 14.93
CA GLY A 62 10.67 16.92 14.80
C GLY A 62 10.55 18.39 14.38
N MET A 63 11.45 19.26 14.85
CA MET A 63 11.46 20.67 14.48
C MET A 63 12.03 20.90 13.07
N ILE A 64 13.04 20.14 12.68
CA ILE A 64 13.58 20.08 11.30
C ILE A 64 12.48 19.63 10.34
N ASP A 65 11.72 18.60 10.69
CA ASP A 65 10.62 18.09 9.88
C ASP A 65 9.50 19.11 9.65
N ILE A 66 9.32 20.08 10.56
CA ILE A 66 8.35 21.18 10.44
C ILE A 66 8.93 22.39 9.67
N MET A 67 10.18 22.74 9.94
CA MET A 67 10.78 24.00 9.46
C MET A 67 11.43 23.90 8.08
N GLN A 68 11.73 22.70 7.59
CA GLN A 68 12.28 22.54 6.23
C GLN A 68 11.21 22.82 5.17
N ARG A 69 11.45 23.86 4.36
CA ARG A 69 10.66 24.15 3.15
C ARG A 69 11.13 23.33 1.94
N GLU A 70 12.40 22.95 1.88
CA GLU A 70 13.00 22.18 0.76
C GLU A 70 14.01 21.13 1.26
N PRO A 71 14.19 20.00 0.55
CA PRO A 71 15.20 19.00 0.88
C PRO A 71 16.61 19.56 0.64
N GLY A 72 17.29 19.98 1.71
CA GLY A 72 18.66 20.51 1.66
C GLY A 72 18.86 21.89 2.29
N ASP A 73 17.84 22.47 2.93
CA ASP A 73 17.96 23.77 3.59
C ASP A 73 18.88 23.73 4.83
N VAL A 74 20.16 24.03 4.60
CA VAL A 74 21.21 24.06 5.62
C VAL A 74 20.96 25.14 6.68
N ILE A 75 20.30 26.24 6.29
CA ILE A 75 19.99 27.37 7.20
C ILE A 75 18.86 26.97 8.15
N GLY A 76 17.83 26.30 7.62
CA GLY A 76 16.76 25.70 8.44
C GLY A 76 17.29 24.64 9.42
N ILE A 77 18.23 23.79 9.00
CA ILE A 77 18.85 22.77 9.87
C ILE A 77 19.70 23.42 10.98
N ALA A 78 20.51 24.42 10.65
CA ALA A 78 21.32 25.13 11.65
C ALA A 78 20.46 25.90 12.66
N GLY A 79 19.45 26.63 12.18
CA GLY A 79 18.52 27.38 13.03
C GLY A 79 17.71 26.47 13.97
N THR A 80 17.33 25.27 13.51
CA THR A 80 16.61 24.30 14.34
C THR A 80 17.48 23.69 15.42
N LEU A 81 18.76 23.39 15.14
CA LEU A 81 19.69 22.92 16.18
C LEU A 81 19.95 23.98 17.26
N ILE A 82 20.02 25.27 16.87
CA ILE A 82 20.18 26.38 17.83
C ILE A 82 18.91 26.54 18.68
N ALA A 83 17.73 26.46 18.08
CA ALA A 83 16.48 26.59 18.82
C ALA A 83 16.21 25.38 19.74
N THR A 84 16.56 24.15 19.33
CA THR A 84 16.39 22.98 20.22
C THR A 84 17.39 22.97 21.36
N THR A 85 18.64 23.38 21.14
CA THR A 85 19.60 23.58 22.23
C THR A 85 19.09 24.64 23.20
N ALA A 86 18.52 25.75 22.73
CA ALA A 86 17.93 26.78 23.59
C ALA A 86 16.72 26.27 24.39
N VAL A 87 15.78 25.54 23.76
CA VAL A 87 14.61 24.95 24.44
C VAL A 87 15.05 23.94 25.50
N LEU A 88 16.02 23.07 25.20
CA LEU A 88 16.47 22.04 26.13
C LEU A 88 17.33 22.57 27.26
N THR A 89 18.15 23.59 27.01
CA THR A 89 18.87 24.28 28.09
C THR A 89 17.89 25.04 28.99
N MET A 90 16.85 25.64 28.43
CA MET A 90 15.78 26.28 29.22
C MET A 90 14.96 25.25 30.00
N LEU A 91 14.64 24.08 29.43
CA LEU A 91 13.94 22.98 30.10
C LEU A 91 14.81 22.39 31.23
N ALA A 92 16.10 22.19 30.98
CA ALA A 92 17.07 21.74 31.98
C ALA A 92 17.22 22.76 33.11
N ALA A 93 17.36 24.06 32.81
CA ALA A 93 17.50 25.11 33.82
C ALA A 93 16.21 25.30 34.65
N THR A 94 15.05 25.26 34.00
CA THR A 94 13.75 25.40 34.68
C THR A 94 13.44 24.17 35.52
N SER A 95 13.64 22.95 35.01
CA SER A 95 13.53 21.72 35.79
C SER A 95 14.52 21.66 36.96
N TRP A 96 15.74 22.19 36.78
CA TRP A 96 16.71 22.33 37.85
C TRP A 96 16.21 23.28 38.95
N SER A 97 15.67 24.44 38.58
CA SER A 97 15.13 25.40 39.56
C SER A 97 13.88 24.86 40.29
N LEU A 98 13.02 24.14 39.56
CA LEU A 98 11.76 23.62 40.06
C LEU A 98 11.99 22.42 40.97
N GLY A 99 12.91 21.51 40.61
CA GLY A 99 13.34 20.42 41.49
C GLY A 99 13.84 20.94 42.85
N VAL A 100 14.68 21.99 42.84
CA VAL A 100 15.25 22.61 44.05
C VAL A 100 14.18 23.19 44.95
N ASP A 101 13.26 23.96 44.36
CA ASP A 101 12.20 24.64 45.10
C ASP A 101 11.14 23.64 45.60
N LEU A 102 10.81 22.60 44.83
CA LEU A 102 9.78 21.61 45.16
C LEU A 102 10.27 20.59 46.20
N ALA A 103 11.53 20.16 46.11
CA ALA A 103 12.18 19.40 47.19
C ALA A 103 12.31 20.24 48.48
N ALA A 104 12.43 21.58 48.36
CA ALA A 104 12.53 22.46 49.53
C ALA A 104 11.16 22.65 50.20
N LEU A 105 10.09 22.70 49.41
CA LEU A 105 8.70 22.72 49.89
C LEU A 105 8.31 21.41 50.59
N ILE A 106 8.73 20.25 50.06
CA ILE A 106 8.42 18.95 50.66
C ILE A 106 9.20 18.73 51.96
N ALA A 107 10.48 19.16 52.01
CA ALA A 107 11.30 19.05 53.22
C ALA A 107 10.90 20.07 54.30
N ARG A 108 10.54 21.31 53.93
CA ARG A 108 10.07 22.34 54.88
C ARG A 108 8.55 22.40 54.88
N ARG A 109 7.92 21.40 55.48
CA ARG A 109 6.46 21.22 55.40
C ARG A 109 5.60 22.38 55.94
N ARG A 110 6.10 23.42 56.63
CA ARG A 110 5.21 24.48 57.19
C ARG A 110 5.68 25.95 57.23
N MET A 111 6.89 26.35 56.83
CA MET A 111 7.37 27.72 57.12
C MET A 111 8.01 28.46 55.92
N ALA A 112 7.18 29.01 55.00
CA ALA A 112 7.45 30.22 54.17
C ALA A 112 6.37 30.36 53.06
N ARG A 113 5.17 30.79 53.42
CA ARG A 113 3.93 30.48 52.66
C ARG A 113 3.54 31.40 51.50
N GLU A 114 4.25 32.49 51.18
CA GLU A 114 3.80 33.37 50.09
C GLU A 114 4.84 33.57 48.98
N ARG A 115 6.03 34.08 49.30
CA ARG A 115 7.04 34.37 48.28
C ARG A 115 7.61 33.12 47.61
N MET A 116 7.67 32.00 48.34
CA MET A 116 8.10 30.70 47.81
C MET A 116 7.04 30.10 46.89
N ILE A 117 5.76 30.18 47.25
CA ILE A 117 4.63 29.66 46.45
C ILE A 117 4.53 30.40 45.12
N ILE A 118 4.66 31.73 45.13
CA ILE A 118 4.64 32.54 43.90
C ILE A 118 5.83 32.19 43.01
N LYS A 119 7.04 32.10 43.56
CA LYS A 119 8.23 31.71 42.78
C LYS A 119 8.08 30.31 42.18
N THR A 120 7.62 29.33 42.97
CA THR A 120 7.38 27.97 42.48
C THR A 120 6.25 27.89 41.46
N GLY A 121 5.22 28.71 41.61
CA GLY A 121 4.12 28.80 40.64
C GLY A 121 4.59 29.36 39.31
N VAL A 122 5.40 30.43 39.33
CA VAL A 122 5.98 31.02 38.12
C VAL A 122 6.97 30.06 37.45
N THR A 123 7.86 29.41 38.21
CA THR A 123 8.80 28.43 37.63
C THR A 123 8.07 27.20 37.11
N ALA A 124 6.99 26.75 37.76
CA ALA A 124 6.14 25.67 37.26
C ALA A 124 5.39 26.03 35.99
N LEU A 125 4.90 27.27 35.86
CA LEU A 125 4.25 27.73 34.63
C LEU A 125 5.25 27.80 33.48
N VAL A 126 6.43 28.37 33.69
CA VAL A 126 7.49 28.43 32.67
C VAL A 126 7.95 27.02 32.29
N PHE A 127 8.12 26.12 33.27
CA PHE A 127 8.47 24.73 33.00
C PHE A 127 7.37 24.03 32.19
N ALA A 128 6.09 24.16 32.58
CA ALA A 128 4.98 23.58 31.84
C ALA A 128 4.94 24.08 30.39
N PHE A 129 5.17 25.38 30.18
CA PHE A 129 5.22 25.97 28.83
C PHE A 129 6.36 25.39 27.98
N VAL A 130 7.57 25.35 28.51
CA VAL A 130 8.75 24.82 27.80
C VAL A 130 8.63 23.30 27.59
N PHE A 131 8.07 22.59 28.57
CA PHE A 131 7.74 21.16 28.50
C PHE A 131 6.70 20.88 27.41
N SER A 132 5.64 21.68 27.31
CA SER A 132 4.63 21.52 26.23
C SER A 132 5.24 21.74 24.85
N ILE A 133 6.15 22.70 24.69
CA ILE A 133 6.85 22.94 23.42
C ILE A 133 7.75 21.74 23.06
N SER A 134 8.55 21.25 24.01
CA SER A 134 9.41 20.08 23.81
C SER A 134 8.61 18.83 23.47
N ALA A 135 7.56 18.55 24.23
CA ALA A 135 6.68 17.41 24.02
C ALA A 135 5.95 17.48 22.67
N PHE A 136 5.57 18.68 22.20
CA PHE A 136 4.94 18.87 20.89
C PHE A 136 5.89 18.56 19.72
N PHE A 137 7.14 19.00 19.78
CA PHE A 137 8.12 18.70 18.74
C PHE A 137 8.57 17.24 18.77
N SER A 138 8.75 16.65 19.96
CA SER A 138 9.00 15.21 20.11
C SER A 138 7.81 14.37 19.62
N PHE A 139 6.57 14.78 19.92
CA PHE A 139 5.36 14.19 19.34
C PHE A 139 5.40 14.23 17.82
N THR A 140 5.78 15.36 17.24
CA THR A 140 5.86 15.52 15.78
C THR A 140 6.84 14.53 15.15
N TYR A 141 7.97 14.26 15.81
CA TYR A 141 8.92 13.23 15.37
C TYR A 141 8.31 11.82 15.44
N TYR A 142 7.76 11.41 16.58
CA TYR A 142 7.18 10.07 16.75
C TYR A 142 5.97 9.84 15.84
N TYR A 143 5.12 10.84 15.71
CA TYR A 143 3.98 10.82 14.81
C TYR A 143 4.44 10.71 13.36
N ASN A 144 5.32 11.58 12.87
CA ASN A 144 5.70 11.57 11.45
C ASN A 144 6.61 10.40 11.03
N ASN A 145 7.51 9.94 11.89
CA ASN A 145 8.55 8.97 11.51
C ASN A 145 8.24 7.53 11.91
N ILE A 146 7.37 7.27 12.89
CA ILE A 146 7.11 5.90 13.38
C ILE A 146 5.65 5.51 13.12
N PHE A 147 4.68 6.28 13.62
CA PHE A 147 3.27 5.91 13.50
C PHE A 147 2.60 6.34 12.17
N LYS A 148 3.08 7.41 11.53
CA LYS A 148 2.57 7.84 10.23
C LYS A 148 3.07 6.96 9.08
N LEU A 149 4.14 6.18 9.25
CA LEU A 149 4.55 5.20 8.23
C LEU A 149 3.57 4.02 8.14
N SER A 150 3.10 3.50 9.29
CA SER A 150 2.10 2.43 9.30
C SER A 150 0.73 2.92 8.83
N SER A 151 0.27 4.08 9.30
CA SER A 151 -1.01 4.64 8.88
C SER A 151 -1.00 5.15 7.44
N ARG A 152 0.09 5.74 6.93
CA ARG A 152 0.23 6.06 5.49
C ARG A 152 0.16 4.82 4.63
N LYS A 153 0.74 3.70 5.07
CA LYS A 153 0.69 2.45 4.31
C LYS A 153 -0.74 1.91 4.27
N ILE A 154 -1.46 1.90 5.39
CA ILE A 154 -2.86 1.46 5.44
C ILE A 154 -3.77 2.38 4.62
N VAL A 155 -3.61 3.71 4.73
CA VAL A 155 -4.39 4.68 3.97
C VAL A 155 -4.06 4.59 2.47
N ALA A 156 -2.79 4.44 2.09
CA ALA A 156 -2.38 4.27 0.69
C ALA A 156 -2.86 2.93 0.08
N GLU A 157 -3.14 1.91 0.90
CA GLU A 157 -3.77 0.67 0.44
C GLU A 157 -5.26 0.87 0.10
N LEU A 158 -5.96 1.80 0.76
CA LEU A 158 -7.39 2.04 0.57
C LEU A 158 -7.69 3.11 -0.48
N GLN A 159 -6.84 4.14 -0.58
CA GLN A 159 -7.01 5.29 -1.47
C GLN A 159 -7.25 4.94 -2.96
N PRO A 160 -6.59 3.94 -3.58
CA PRO A 160 -6.86 3.57 -4.97
C PRO A 160 -8.29 3.08 -5.20
N MET A 161 -8.87 2.35 -4.25
CA MET A 161 -10.25 1.87 -4.33
C MET A 161 -11.24 3.01 -4.07
N GLU A 162 -10.95 3.91 -3.13
CA GLU A 162 -11.79 5.09 -2.85
C GLU A 162 -11.83 6.06 -4.04
N LEU A 163 -10.69 6.27 -4.72
CA LEU A 163 -10.65 7.05 -5.96
C LEU A 163 -11.55 6.43 -7.04
N ALA A 164 -11.45 5.11 -7.22
CA ALA A 164 -12.25 4.40 -8.20
C ALA A 164 -13.75 4.49 -7.88
N THR A 165 -14.16 4.34 -6.62
CA THR A 165 -15.58 4.45 -6.24
C THR A 165 -16.09 5.88 -6.41
N GLU A 166 -15.33 6.89 -6.01
CA GLU A 166 -15.76 8.29 -6.07
C GLU A 166 -15.91 8.82 -7.51
N VAL A 167 -15.13 8.30 -8.46
CA VAL A 167 -15.14 8.73 -9.86
C VAL A 167 -16.00 7.83 -10.75
N LEU A 168 -15.93 6.50 -10.58
CA LEU A 168 -16.62 5.56 -11.49
C LEU A 168 -18.08 5.31 -11.11
N LEU A 169 -18.48 5.46 -9.83
CA LEU A 169 -19.91 5.39 -9.48
C LEU A 169 -20.73 6.51 -10.14
N PRO A 170 -20.30 7.79 -10.15
CA PRO A 170 -20.94 8.81 -10.96
C PRO A 170 -20.91 8.47 -12.47
N ALA A 171 -19.76 8.06 -12.99
CA ALA A 171 -19.62 7.73 -14.41
C ALA A 171 -20.60 6.64 -14.87
N THR A 172 -20.72 5.55 -14.12
CA THR A 172 -21.68 4.47 -14.41
C THR A 172 -23.14 4.94 -14.36
N LYS A 173 -23.47 5.83 -13.41
CA LYS A 173 -24.80 6.42 -13.31
C LYS A 173 -25.10 7.32 -14.51
N ASP A 174 -24.15 8.13 -14.93
CA ASP A 174 -24.31 9.06 -16.06
C ASP A 174 -24.39 8.29 -17.39
N ILE A 175 -23.60 7.21 -17.55
CA ILE A 175 -23.72 6.26 -18.69
C ILE A 175 -25.12 5.64 -18.73
N ALA A 176 -25.67 5.22 -17.59
CA ALA A 176 -27.02 4.67 -17.52
C ALA A 176 -28.08 5.72 -17.88
N ALA A 177 -27.94 6.96 -17.40
CA ALA A 177 -28.83 8.06 -17.75
C ALA A 177 -28.77 8.42 -19.24
N ALA A 178 -27.56 8.44 -19.83
CA ALA A 178 -27.36 8.67 -21.25
C ALA A 178 -28.01 7.57 -22.11
N TYR A 179 -27.92 6.31 -21.66
CA TYR A 179 -28.60 5.18 -22.30
C TYR A 179 -30.12 5.33 -22.30
N GLU A 180 -30.72 5.69 -21.16
CA GLU A 180 -32.18 5.94 -21.07
C GLU A 180 -32.60 7.12 -21.95
N ALA A 181 -31.80 8.20 -21.96
CA ALA A 181 -32.05 9.37 -22.81
C ALA A 181 -31.98 9.03 -24.30
N ALA A 182 -31.00 8.23 -24.73
CA ALA A 182 -30.90 7.74 -26.10
C ALA A 182 -32.10 6.87 -26.50
N SER A 183 -32.58 6.04 -25.57
CA SER A 183 -33.78 5.22 -25.76
C SER A 183 -35.02 6.06 -26.00
N ALA A 184 -35.23 7.07 -25.15
CA ALA A 184 -36.34 8.00 -25.28
C ALA A 184 -36.27 8.82 -26.58
N ARG A 185 -35.06 9.20 -27.03
CA ARG A 185 -34.87 9.89 -28.31
C ARG A 185 -35.29 9.03 -29.49
N ILE A 186 -34.87 7.76 -29.55
CA ILE A 186 -35.26 6.84 -30.62
C ILE A 186 -36.78 6.63 -30.64
N ALA A 187 -37.38 6.42 -29.46
CA ALA A 187 -38.83 6.27 -29.33
C ALA A 187 -39.59 7.53 -29.76
N ALA A 188 -39.00 8.72 -29.60
CA ALA A 188 -39.61 9.99 -30.01
C ALA A 188 -39.51 10.25 -31.52
N THR A 189 -38.53 9.65 -32.22
CA THR A 189 -38.26 9.89 -33.64
C THR A 189 -39.47 9.55 -34.53
N PRO A 190 -39.93 10.46 -35.41
CA PRO A 190 -41.10 10.24 -36.26
C PRO A 190 -40.98 9.03 -37.18
N SER A 191 -39.81 8.80 -37.76
CA SER A 191 -39.55 7.64 -38.65
C SER A 191 -39.66 6.30 -37.90
N TYR A 192 -39.25 6.26 -36.64
CA TYR A 192 -39.38 5.07 -35.80
C TYR A 192 -40.84 4.82 -35.38
N LYS A 193 -41.58 5.87 -35.03
CA LYS A 193 -43.03 5.78 -34.76
C LYS A 193 -43.80 5.28 -35.98
N ALA A 194 -43.55 5.85 -37.16
CA ALA A 194 -44.18 5.41 -38.40
C ALA A 194 -43.88 3.94 -38.74
N TYR A 195 -42.67 3.46 -38.42
CA TYR A 195 -42.32 2.04 -38.53
C TYR A 195 -43.16 1.16 -37.58
N LEU A 196 -43.27 1.55 -36.30
CA LEU A 196 -44.10 0.82 -35.33
C LEU A 196 -45.58 0.84 -35.70
N ASP A 197 -46.10 1.99 -36.15
CA ASP A 197 -47.48 2.16 -36.62
C ASP A 197 -47.77 1.29 -37.86
N SER A 198 -46.77 1.10 -38.73
CA SER A 198 -46.86 0.20 -39.88
C SER A 198 -46.92 -1.27 -39.45
N ILE A 199 -46.15 -1.67 -38.43
CA ILE A 199 -46.25 -3.01 -37.82
C ILE A 199 -47.63 -3.20 -37.18
N ASP A 200 -48.13 -2.19 -36.45
CA ASP A 200 -49.47 -2.20 -35.87
C ASP A 200 -50.57 -2.34 -36.93
N GLY A 201 -50.46 -1.57 -38.01
CA GLY A 201 -51.33 -1.67 -39.17
C GLY A 201 -51.35 -3.09 -39.73
N LEU A 202 -50.17 -3.68 -39.94
CA LEU A 202 -50.02 -5.04 -40.42
C LEU A 202 -50.68 -6.07 -39.49
N ILE A 203 -50.43 -5.99 -38.18
CA ILE A 203 -51.01 -6.90 -37.18
C ILE A 203 -52.54 -6.78 -37.18
N ASN A 204 -53.07 -5.56 -37.17
CA ASN A 204 -54.52 -5.32 -37.14
C ASN A 204 -55.19 -5.82 -38.42
N THR A 205 -54.59 -5.60 -39.58
CA THR A 205 -55.11 -6.11 -40.84
C THR A 205 -55.01 -7.61 -40.94
N ALA A 206 -53.94 -8.23 -40.44
CA ALA A 206 -53.84 -9.69 -40.40
C ALA A 206 -54.90 -10.32 -39.47
N ARG A 207 -55.26 -9.63 -38.37
CA ARG A 207 -56.38 -10.03 -37.49
C ARG A 207 -57.74 -9.87 -38.18
N GLN A 208 -57.96 -8.80 -38.95
CA GLN A 208 -59.25 -8.48 -39.58
C GLN A 208 -59.48 -9.20 -40.92
N ALA A 209 -58.47 -9.28 -41.79
CA ALA A 209 -58.51 -9.95 -43.10
C ALA A 209 -58.35 -11.48 -43.01
N GLY A 210 -58.60 -12.04 -41.82
CA GLY A 210 -58.30 -13.40 -41.39
C GLY A 210 -58.53 -14.50 -42.44
N PRO A 211 -59.69 -14.62 -43.12
CA PRO A 211 -59.91 -15.71 -44.07
C PRO A 211 -59.11 -15.58 -45.37
N ALA A 212 -59.08 -14.39 -45.99
CA ALA A 212 -58.38 -14.18 -47.26
C ALA A 212 -56.85 -14.25 -47.10
N LEU A 213 -56.32 -13.73 -45.98
CA LEU A 213 -54.90 -13.80 -45.68
C LEU A 213 -54.47 -15.22 -45.33
N ARG A 214 -55.25 -15.95 -44.52
CA ARG A 214 -54.98 -17.37 -44.21
C ARG A 214 -54.97 -18.22 -45.46
N GLU A 215 -55.90 -17.99 -46.39
CA GLU A 215 -55.92 -18.71 -47.66
C GLU A 215 -54.73 -18.37 -48.57
N ALA A 216 -54.31 -17.11 -48.63
CA ALA A 216 -53.11 -16.70 -49.36
C ALA A 216 -51.83 -17.31 -48.76
N ILE A 217 -51.70 -17.32 -47.43
CA ILE A 217 -50.58 -17.96 -46.71
C ILE A 217 -50.59 -19.46 -46.98
N ARG A 218 -51.75 -20.12 -46.91
CA ARG A 218 -51.89 -21.56 -47.20
C ARG A 218 -51.49 -21.87 -48.64
N LYS A 219 -51.99 -21.13 -49.63
CA LYS A 219 -51.61 -21.29 -51.04
C LYS A 219 -50.12 -21.07 -51.26
N ARG A 220 -49.50 -20.12 -50.55
CA ARG A 220 -48.05 -19.88 -50.62
C ARG A 220 -47.25 -21.02 -49.99
N GLN A 221 -47.71 -21.57 -48.88
CA GLN A 221 -47.11 -22.75 -48.25
C GLN A 221 -47.22 -23.98 -49.16
N GLU A 222 -48.38 -24.22 -49.74
CA GLU A 222 -48.61 -25.30 -50.72
C GLU A 222 -47.68 -25.13 -51.94
N ALA A 223 -47.54 -23.91 -52.46
CA ALA A 223 -46.63 -23.61 -53.56
C ALA A 223 -45.15 -23.80 -53.17
N GLN A 224 -44.74 -23.36 -51.98
CA GLN A 224 -43.37 -23.57 -51.48
C GLN A 224 -43.08 -25.06 -51.25
N GLN A 225 -44.01 -25.81 -50.66
CA GLN A 225 -43.90 -27.25 -50.49
C GLN A 225 -43.81 -27.97 -51.84
N ALA A 226 -44.58 -27.53 -52.85
CA ALA A 226 -44.48 -28.07 -54.19
C ALA A 226 -43.11 -27.80 -54.83
N VAL A 227 -42.55 -26.60 -54.66
CA VAL A 227 -41.20 -26.26 -55.14
C VAL A 227 -40.13 -27.08 -54.41
N ILE A 228 -40.24 -27.25 -53.09
CA ILE A 228 -39.32 -28.08 -52.31
C ILE A 228 -39.42 -29.54 -52.71
N ALA A 229 -40.64 -30.06 -52.93
CA ALA A 229 -40.86 -31.42 -53.40
C ALA A 229 -40.30 -31.65 -54.81
N GLN A 230 -40.46 -30.67 -55.72
CA GLN A 230 -39.85 -30.71 -57.05
C GLN A 230 -38.32 -30.62 -57.00
N ALA A 231 -37.76 -29.76 -56.15
CA ALA A 231 -36.32 -29.66 -55.95
C ALA A 231 -35.76 -30.96 -55.33
N ALA A 232 -36.50 -31.57 -54.39
CA ALA A 232 -36.13 -32.85 -53.78
C ALA A 232 -36.20 -34.01 -54.76
N SER A 233 -37.21 -34.07 -55.63
CA SER A 233 -37.32 -35.12 -56.65
C SER A 233 -36.26 -34.96 -57.75
N GLN A 234 -35.95 -33.72 -58.16
CA GLN A 234 -34.85 -33.45 -59.09
C GLN A 234 -33.49 -33.84 -58.49
N ALA A 235 -33.24 -33.48 -57.22
CA ALA A 235 -32.02 -33.89 -56.52
C ALA A 235 -31.91 -35.42 -56.40
N ALA A 236 -33.02 -36.12 -56.12
CA ALA A 236 -33.03 -37.58 -56.07
C ALA A 236 -32.70 -38.22 -57.43
N LEU A 237 -33.28 -37.71 -58.52
CA LEU A 237 -32.99 -38.18 -59.88
C LEU A 237 -31.52 -37.90 -60.27
N GLU A 238 -30.99 -36.74 -59.92
CA GLU A 238 -29.59 -36.39 -60.14
C GLU A 238 -28.66 -37.35 -59.37
N MET A 239 -29.00 -37.69 -58.12
CA MET A 239 -28.26 -38.66 -57.31
C MET A 239 -28.27 -40.07 -57.89
N GLU A 240 -29.43 -40.55 -58.37
CA GLU A 240 -29.52 -41.86 -59.03
C GLU A 240 -28.69 -41.89 -60.32
N SER A 241 -28.73 -40.81 -61.11
CA SER A 241 -27.92 -40.70 -62.32
C SER A 241 -26.41 -40.66 -62.02
N ALA A 242 -26.00 -40.03 -60.92
CA ALA A 242 -24.62 -39.99 -60.46
C ALA A 242 -24.12 -41.38 -60.05
N GLN A 243 -24.93 -42.10 -59.28
CA GLN A 243 -24.61 -43.46 -58.84
C GLN A 243 -24.53 -44.43 -60.03
N ALA A 244 -25.42 -44.31 -61.02
CA ALA A 244 -25.38 -45.11 -62.23
C ALA A 244 -24.12 -44.84 -63.06
N ALA A 245 -23.72 -43.57 -63.23
CA ALA A 245 -22.51 -43.19 -63.94
C ALA A 245 -21.24 -43.70 -63.22
N MET A 246 -21.20 -43.67 -61.89
CA MET A 246 -20.09 -44.24 -61.12
C MET A 246 -19.96 -45.74 -61.31
N ARG A 247 -21.06 -46.50 -61.27
CA ARG A 247 -21.06 -47.95 -61.52
C ARG A 247 -20.51 -48.27 -62.92
N GLN A 248 -20.96 -47.54 -63.95
CA GLN A 248 -20.45 -47.70 -65.31
C GLN A 248 -18.95 -47.41 -65.43
N LEU A 249 -18.45 -46.45 -64.65
CA LEU A 249 -17.03 -46.10 -64.63
C LEU A 249 -16.18 -47.20 -63.97
N GLU A 250 -16.67 -47.81 -62.90
CA GLU A 250 -16.03 -48.95 -62.24
C GLU A 250 -15.98 -50.17 -63.15
N ASP A 251 -17.07 -50.49 -63.83
CA ASP A 251 -17.13 -51.61 -64.78
C ASP A 251 -16.18 -51.38 -65.97
N ALA A 252 -16.16 -50.17 -66.54
CA ALA A 252 -15.22 -49.82 -67.62
C ALA A 252 -13.75 -49.93 -67.18
N ARG A 253 -13.41 -49.56 -65.94
CA ARG A 253 -12.04 -49.73 -65.39
C ARG A 253 -11.66 -51.20 -65.28
N ARG A 254 -12.57 -52.05 -64.80
CA ARG A 254 -12.33 -53.50 -64.71
C ARG A 254 -12.07 -54.11 -66.09
N ASP A 255 -12.83 -53.70 -67.11
CA ASP A 255 -12.63 -54.15 -68.48
C ASP A 255 -11.28 -53.69 -69.07
N ILE A 256 -10.86 -52.45 -68.79
CA ILE A 256 -9.54 -51.94 -69.19
C ILE A 256 -8.43 -52.77 -68.55
N GLU A 257 -8.49 -53.03 -67.24
CA GLU A 257 -7.49 -53.85 -66.54
C GLU A 257 -7.42 -55.28 -67.08
N ALA A 258 -8.57 -55.87 -67.44
CA ALA A 258 -8.62 -57.19 -68.07
C ALA A 258 -7.99 -57.19 -69.47
N LEU A 259 -8.22 -56.14 -70.27
CA LEU A 259 -7.59 -55.97 -71.57
C LEU A 259 -6.08 -55.70 -71.48
N GLU A 260 -5.62 -54.95 -70.47
CA GLU A 260 -4.20 -54.72 -70.26
C GLU A 260 -3.45 -56.01 -69.88
N ARG A 261 -4.07 -56.85 -69.04
CA ARG A 261 -3.53 -58.18 -68.73
C ARG A 261 -3.43 -59.05 -69.98
N SER A 262 -4.47 -59.10 -70.81
CA SER A 262 -4.44 -59.90 -72.05
C SER A 262 -3.44 -59.37 -73.07
N ILE A 263 -3.26 -58.05 -73.18
CA ILE A 263 -2.22 -57.44 -74.02
C ILE A 263 -0.82 -57.85 -73.53
N ALA A 264 -0.57 -57.81 -72.21
CA ALA A 264 0.71 -58.19 -71.63
C ALA A 264 1.04 -59.67 -71.86
N GLU A 265 0.05 -60.57 -71.71
CA GLU A 265 0.19 -61.99 -72.01
C GLU A 265 0.51 -62.23 -73.50
N LEU A 266 -0.22 -61.56 -74.41
CA LEU A 266 0.03 -61.64 -75.85
C LEU A 266 1.40 -61.06 -76.24
N ASP A 267 1.87 -60.00 -75.58
CA ASP A 267 3.19 -59.42 -75.83
C ASP A 267 4.34 -60.37 -75.47
N VAL A 268 4.20 -61.16 -74.40
CA VAL A 268 5.18 -62.20 -74.06
C VAL A 268 5.22 -63.28 -75.14
N ILE A 269 4.06 -63.74 -75.62
CA ILE A 269 3.96 -64.76 -76.67
C ILE A 269 4.55 -64.25 -77.99
N ILE A 270 4.21 -63.01 -78.38
CA ILE A 270 4.70 -62.39 -79.61
C ILE A 270 6.21 -62.21 -79.56
N LYS A 271 6.76 -61.70 -78.44
CA LYS A 271 8.22 -61.55 -78.27
C LYS A 271 8.94 -62.89 -78.32
N ALA A 272 8.46 -63.90 -77.60
CA ALA A 272 9.07 -65.23 -77.64
C ALA A 272 9.13 -65.80 -79.08
N LYS A 273 8.07 -65.61 -79.86
CA LYS A 273 8.01 -66.02 -81.27
C LYS A 273 8.87 -65.16 -82.19
N GLN A 274 9.00 -63.86 -81.92
CA GLN A 274 9.92 -62.97 -82.64
C GLN A 274 11.37 -63.33 -82.36
N ASP A 275 11.73 -63.58 -81.10
CA ASP A 275 13.07 -64.01 -80.70
C ASP A 275 13.42 -65.36 -81.34
N GLU A 276 12.47 -66.32 -81.36
CA GLU A 276 12.60 -67.60 -82.07
C GLU A 276 12.80 -67.40 -83.58
N MET A 277 12.08 -66.47 -84.23
CA MET A 277 12.34 -66.14 -85.64
C MET A 277 13.72 -65.52 -85.85
N THR A 278 14.18 -64.62 -84.97
CA THR A 278 15.48 -63.97 -85.12
C THR A 278 16.63 -64.95 -84.94
N SER A 279 16.52 -65.89 -83.98
CA SER A 279 17.52 -66.93 -83.79
C SER A 279 17.55 -67.90 -84.98
N MET A 280 16.40 -68.32 -85.49
CA MET A 280 16.31 -69.20 -86.67
C MET A 280 16.75 -68.49 -87.97
N ALA A 281 16.54 -67.19 -88.09
CA ALA A 281 17.06 -66.40 -89.21
C ALA A 281 18.58 -66.21 -89.11
N ALA A 282 19.12 -66.06 -87.90
CA ALA A 282 20.56 -66.00 -87.67
C ALA A 282 21.23 -67.34 -87.98
N THR A 283 20.64 -68.48 -87.57
CA THR A 283 21.14 -69.81 -87.95
C THR A 283 21.07 -70.04 -89.45
N ALA A 284 19.97 -69.62 -90.12
CA ALA A 284 19.89 -69.70 -91.58
C ALA A 284 21.02 -68.92 -92.27
N ARG A 285 21.29 -67.67 -91.84
CA ARG A 285 22.38 -66.85 -92.39
C ARG A 285 23.76 -67.45 -92.11
N GLN A 286 23.97 -68.01 -90.92
CA GLN A 286 25.23 -68.65 -90.56
C GLN A 286 25.47 -69.90 -91.40
N GLU A 287 24.46 -70.74 -91.59
CA GLU A 287 24.54 -71.94 -92.45
C GLU A 287 24.70 -71.57 -93.94
N GLU A 288 24.08 -70.48 -94.41
CA GLU A 288 24.32 -69.95 -95.76
C GLU A 288 25.77 -69.46 -95.94
N GLN A 289 26.33 -68.75 -94.96
CA GLN A 289 27.74 -68.34 -94.98
C GLN A 289 28.67 -69.55 -94.99
N LEU A 290 28.42 -70.55 -94.13
CA LEU A 290 29.18 -71.79 -94.10
C LEU A 290 29.04 -72.59 -95.41
N ALA A 291 27.88 -72.53 -96.09
CA ALA A 291 27.71 -73.14 -97.40
C ALA A 291 28.56 -72.45 -98.49
N VAL A 292 28.63 -71.11 -98.46
CA VAL A 292 29.49 -70.32 -99.35
C VAL A 292 30.96 -70.63 -99.10
N ASP A 293 31.38 -70.67 -97.83
CA ASP A 293 32.75 -70.99 -97.44
C ASP A 293 33.12 -72.44 -97.82
N ALA A 294 32.22 -73.42 -97.63
CA ALA A 294 32.43 -74.81 -98.01
C ALA A 294 32.55 -75.00 -99.54
N ALA A 295 31.78 -74.25 -100.32
CA ALA A 295 31.86 -74.23 -101.78
C ALA A 295 33.24 -73.74 -102.28
N HIS A 296 33.88 -72.82 -101.54
CA HIS A 296 35.19 -72.27 -101.87
C HIS A 296 36.37 -73.04 -101.24
N GLY A 297 36.20 -73.64 -100.05
CA GLY A 297 37.31 -74.01 -99.16
C GLY A 297 37.61 -75.49 -98.95
N LEU A 298 36.71 -76.42 -99.29
CA LEU A 298 36.94 -77.87 -99.03
C LEU A 298 36.43 -78.79 -100.14
N ASP A 299 35.38 -78.41 -100.87
CA ASP A 299 34.85 -79.24 -101.95
C ASP A 299 35.55 -78.98 -103.31
N GLY A 300 36.26 -77.85 -103.49
CA GLY A 300 37.14 -77.56 -104.64
C GLY A 300 36.46 -77.53 -106.03
N LEU A 301 35.14 -77.67 -106.08
CA LEU A 301 34.34 -77.93 -107.29
C LEU A 301 33.82 -76.65 -107.96
N GLY A 302 34.60 -75.57 -108.04
CA GLY A 302 34.25 -74.37 -108.81
C GLY A 302 32.77 -73.94 -108.71
N ALA A 303 32.13 -73.57 -109.81
CA ALA A 303 30.73 -73.09 -109.84
C ALA A 303 29.64 -74.12 -109.43
N THR A 304 30.01 -75.30 -108.89
CA THR A 304 29.06 -76.37 -108.51
C THR A 304 29.21 -76.78 -107.05
N CYS A 305 28.09 -76.79 -106.32
CA CYS A 305 28.02 -77.07 -104.89
C CYS A 305 28.18 -78.58 -104.60
N GLY A 306 29.24 -78.93 -103.84
CA GLY A 306 29.52 -80.29 -103.35
C GLY A 306 28.59 -80.76 -102.23
N PRO A 307 28.77 -81.98 -101.70
CA PRO A 307 27.85 -82.61 -100.76
C PRO A 307 27.76 -81.87 -99.41
N ASN A 308 28.86 -81.30 -98.90
CA ASN A 308 28.86 -80.52 -97.66
C ASN A 308 28.13 -79.19 -97.84
N CYS A 309 28.39 -78.51 -98.96
CA CYS A 309 27.67 -77.29 -99.34
C CYS A 309 26.15 -77.53 -99.47
N ARG A 310 25.71 -78.66 -100.05
CA ARG A 310 24.27 -79.00 -100.14
C ARG A 310 23.64 -79.26 -98.77
N ALA A 311 24.33 -79.95 -97.87
CA ALA A 311 23.83 -80.20 -96.52
C ALA A 311 23.62 -78.90 -95.73
N HIS A 312 24.53 -77.92 -95.86
CA HIS A 312 24.36 -76.60 -95.25
C HIS A 312 23.22 -75.77 -95.91
N GLN A 313 23.05 -75.86 -97.23
CA GLN A 313 21.92 -75.24 -97.95
C GLN A 313 20.56 -75.83 -97.53
N GLU A 314 20.48 -77.16 -97.35
CA GLU A 314 19.26 -77.81 -96.88
C GLU A 314 18.90 -77.38 -95.46
N LYS A 315 19.88 -77.29 -94.55
CA LYS A 315 19.68 -76.77 -93.19
C LYS A 315 19.23 -75.31 -93.17
N ALA A 316 19.81 -74.46 -94.01
CA ALA A 316 19.36 -73.08 -94.16
C ALA A 316 17.93 -72.98 -94.71
N ALA A 317 17.59 -73.80 -95.71
CA ALA A 317 16.24 -73.86 -96.28
C ALA A 317 15.22 -74.37 -95.25
N GLU A 318 15.57 -75.36 -94.42
CA GLU A 318 14.73 -75.84 -93.32
C GLU A 318 14.53 -74.77 -92.24
N ALA A 319 15.59 -74.04 -91.86
CA ALA A 319 15.49 -72.92 -90.93
C ALA A 319 14.57 -71.81 -91.48
N MET A 320 14.67 -71.47 -92.76
CA MET A 320 13.79 -70.49 -93.41
C MET A 320 12.34 -70.97 -93.53
N ARG A 321 12.10 -72.28 -93.75
CA ARG A 321 10.74 -72.85 -93.68
C ARG A 321 10.15 -72.71 -92.28
N ARG A 322 10.93 -72.95 -91.23
CA ARG A 322 10.48 -72.74 -89.84
C ARG A 322 10.19 -71.28 -89.53
N VAL A 323 11.02 -70.34 -90.01
CA VAL A 323 10.73 -68.90 -89.92
C VAL A 323 9.41 -68.55 -90.62
N SER A 324 9.13 -69.11 -91.80
CA SER A 324 7.88 -68.85 -92.51
C SER A 324 6.65 -69.38 -91.76
N ALA A 325 6.75 -70.55 -91.13
CA ALA A 325 5.69 -71.13 -90.30
C ALA A 325 5.45 -70.33 -89.01
N LEU A 326 6.53 -69.88 -88.34
CA LEU A 326 6.45 -68.97 -87.20
C LEU A 326 5.78 -67.63 -87.58
N ARG A 327 6.08 -67.11 -88.77
CA ARG A 327 5.47 -65.87 -89.27
C ARG A 327 3.96 -66.03 -89.53
N GLN A 328 3.52 -67.18 -90.03
CA GLN A 328 2.09 -67.47 -90.21
C GLN A 328 1.36 -67.61 -88.87
N THR A 329 1.97 -68.28 -87.89
CA THR A 329 1.37 -68.47 -86.55
C THR A 329 1.38 -67.20 -85.70
N LEU A 330 2.30 -66.27 -85.94
CA LEU A 330 2.35 -64.94 -85.31
C LEU A 330 1.19 -64.01 -85.70
N ALA A 331 0.58 -64.21 -86.86
CA ALA A 331 -0.49 -63.35 -87.35
C ALA A 331 -1.74 -63.37 -86.45
N GLY A 332 -2.05 -64.50 -85.82
CA GLY A 332 -3.17 -64.64 -84.88
C GLY A 332 -3.00 -63.78 -83.62
N PRO A 333 -1.97 -64.04 -82.80
CA PRO A 333 -1.70 -63.27 -81.58
C PRO A 333 -1.49 -61.77 -81.84
N ALA A 334 -0.86 -61.40 -82.96
CA ALA A 334 -0.66 -60.00 -83.34
C ALA A 334 -1.99 -59.28 -83.64
N ASN A 335 -2.93 -59.95 -84.32
CA ASN A 335 -4.25 -59.40 -84.60
C ASN A 335 -5.13 -59.31 -83.34
N GLU A 336 -5.08 -60.33 -82.47
CA GLU A 336 -5.77 -60.34 -81.18
C GLU A 336 -5.28 -59.19 -80.29
N ARG A 337 -3.96 -58.98 -80.23
CA ARG A 337 -3.36 -57.84 -79.53
C ARG A 337 -3.82 -56.51 -80.12
N ALA A 338 -3.79 -56.36 -81.44
CA ALA A 338 -4.23 -55.12 -82.08
C ALA A 338 -5.71 -54.80 -81.79
N ASN A 339 -6.57 -55.83 -81.74
CA ASN A 339 -7.98 -55.67 -81.38
C ASN A 339 -8.17 -55.35 -79.89
N ALA A 340 -7.40 -55.98 -79.00
CA ALA A 340 -7.43 -55.68 -77.56
C ALA A 340 -6.98 -54.24 -77.28
N VAL A 341 -5.93 -53.76 -77.94
CA VAL A 341 -5.45 -52.37 -77.85
C VAL A 341 -6.52 -51.39 -78.34
N LYS A 342 -7.12 -51.64 -79.51
CA LYS A 342 -8.21 -50.79 -80.04
C LYS A 342 -9.40 -50.72 -79.08
N ARG A 343 -9.79 -51.85 -78.48
CA ARG A 343 -10.90 -51.90 -77.52
C ARG A 343 -10.56 -51.19 -76.22
N ARG A 344 -9.34 -51.33 -75.72
CA ARG A 344 -8.83 -50.60 -74.55
C ARG A 344 -8.86 -49.10 -74.80
N ASP A 345 -8.37 -48.64 -75.95
CA ASP A 345 -8.30 -47.21 -76.26
C ASP A 345 -9.70 -46.60 -76.46
N ALA A 346 -10.64 -47.35 -77.04
CA ALA A 346 -12.04 -46.97 -77.11
C ALA A 346 -12.70 -46.86 -75.73
N LEU A 347 -12.45 -47.81 -74.83
CA LEU A 347 -12.95 -47.76 -73.45
C LEU A 347 -12.30 -46.61 -72.67
N ASN A 348 -11.00 -46.37 -72.82
CA ASN A 348 -10.31 -45.23 -72.21
C ASN A 348 -10.94 -43.90 -72.62
N ALA A 349 -11.27 -43.72 -73.91
CA ALA A 349 -11.98 -42.53 -74.37
C ALA A 349 -13.37 -42.37 -73.72
N GLN A 350 -14.12 -43.47 -73.58
CA GLN A 350 -15.42 -43.46 -72.89
C GLN A 350 -15.29 -43.12 -71.40
N THR A 351 -14.26 -43.61 -70.71
CA THR A 351 -14.06 -43.31 -69.28
C THR A 351 -13.85 -41.83 -69.00
N ILE A 352 -13.27 -41.06 -69.93
CA ILE A 352 -13.13 -39.60 -69.78
C ILE A 352 -14.51 -38.93 -69.75
N THR A 353 -15.40 -39.32 -70.67
CA THR A 353 -16.77 -38.78 -70.71
C THR A 353 -17.61 -39.19 -69.51
N LEU A 354 -17.41 -40.42 -69.01
CA LEU A 354 -18.07 -40.93 -67.80
C LEU A 354 -17.54 -40.23 -66.53
N LYS A 355 -16.23 -39.94 -66.45
CA LYS A 355 -15.63 -39.14 -65.37
C LYS A 355 -16.22 -37.75 -65.32
N GLN A 356 -16.29 -37.04 -66.45
CA GLN A 356 -16.89 -35.71 -66.51
C GLN A 356 -18.37 -35.74 -66.08
N LYS A 357 -19.14 -36.73 -66.54
CA LYS A 357 -20.53 -36.91 -66.08
C LYS A 357 -20.62 -37.16 -64.58
N ALA A 358 -19.80 -38.05 -64.02
CA ALA A 358 -19.77 -38.36 -62.60
C ALA A 358 -19.36 -37.15 -61.74
N GLU A 359 -18.39 -36.35 -62.18
CA GLU A 359 -17.95 -35.12 -61.51
C GLU A 359 -19.01 -34.02 -61.55
N THR A 360 -19.69 -33.82 -62.68
CA THR A 360 -20.79 -32.86 -62.78
C THR A 360 -21.98 -33.26 -61.91
N ALA A 361 -22.28 -34.56 -61.82
CA ALA A 361 -23.37 -35.08 -61.02
C ALA A 361 -23.03 -35.09 -59.51
N SER A 362 -21.78 -35.36 -59.14
CA SER A 362 -21.32 -35.24 -57.75
C SER A 362 -21.28 -33.79 -57.27
N ALA A 363 -20.90 -32.84 -58.13
CA ALA A 363 -20.99 -31.42 -57.83
C ALA A 363 -22.45 -30.95 -57.62
N ALA A 364 -23.42 -31.55 -58.34
CA ALA A 364 -24.84 -31.30 -58.13
C ALA A 364 -25.34 -31.89 -56.79
N SER A 365 -24.86 -33.08 -56.40
CA SER A 365 -25.20 -33.72 -55.12
C SER A 365 -24.76 -32.96 -53.87
N GLY A 366 -23.71 -32.12 -53.98
CA GLY A 366 -23.21 -31.29 -52.89
C GLY A 366 -24.03 -30.02 -52.64
N ARG A 367 -25.07 -29.75 -53.44
CA ARG A 367 -25.92 -28.57 -53.24
C ARG A 367 -26.78 -28.77 -51.99
N PRO A 368 -26.82 -27.78 -51.07
CA PRO A 368 -27.65 -27.87 -49.88
C PRO A 368 -29.12 -27.99 -50.29
N MET A 369 -29.77 -29.09 -49.91
CA MET A 369 -31.21 -29.25 -50.13
C MET A 369 -31.96 -28.13 -49.41
N PRO A 370 -33.01 -27.56 -50.02
CA PRO A 370 -33.84 -26.58 -49.35
C PRO A 370 -34.50 -27.23 -48.13
N LYS A 371 -34.15 -26.76 -46.93
CA LYS A 371 -34.80 -27.19 -45.69
C LYS A 371 -36.24 -26.69 -45.71
N GLY A 372 -37.19 -27.60 -45.49
CA GLY A 372 -38.58 -27.21 -45.31
C GLY A 372 -38.73 -26.39 -44.04
N GLU A 373 -39.11 -25.12 -44.17
CA GLU A 373 -39.60 -24.32 -43.04
C GLU A 373 -40.93 -24.91 -42.56
N ALA A 374 -41.09 -25.00 -41.23
CA ALA A 374 -42.33 -25.45 -40.61
C ALA A 374 -43.51 -24.59 -41.07
N ALA A 375 -44.69 -25.20 -41.19
CA ALA A 375 -45.91 -24.48 -41.55
C ALA A 375 -46.11 -23.28 -40.60
N LEU A 376 -46.22 -22.08 -41.16
CA LEU A 376 -46.42 -20.84 -40.41
C LEU A 376 -47.78 -20.88 -39.71
N ASP A 377 -47.78 -20.94 -38.39
CA ASP A 377 -48.96 -20.69 -37.55
C ASP A 377 -49.17 -19.18 -37.45
N LEU A 378 -50.15 -18.66 -38.19
CA LEU A 378 -50.44 -17.23 -38.26
C LEU A 378 -50.81 -16.64 -36.89
N ASP A 379 -51.60 -17.36 -36.08
CA ASP A 379 -52.10 -16.82 -34.81
C ASP A 379 -51.00 -16.80 -33.73
N ALA A 380 -50.08 -17.76 -33.75
CA ALA A 380 -48.85 -17.71 -32.95
C ALA A 380 -47.92 -16.58 -33.41
N THR A 381 -47.64 -16.52 -34.72
CA THR A 381 -46.74 -15.49 -35.31
C THR A 381 -47.23 -14.07 -35.01
N LEU A 382 -48.55 -13.83 -35.06
CA LEU A 382 -49.14 -12.52 -34.73
C LEU A 382 -49.06 -12.16 -33.25
N ARG A 383 -49.11 -13.14 -32.35
CA ARG A 383 -48.91 -12.90 -30.91
C ARG A 383 -47.46 -12.55 -30.62
N ASP A 384 -46.52 -13.30 -31.19
CA ASP A 384 -45.08 -13.07 -31.01
C ASP A 384 -44.64 -11.73 -31.62
N LEU A 385 -45.15 -11.39 -32.82
CA LEU A 385 -44.88 -10.09 -33.45
C LEU A 385 -45.48 -8.93 -32.63
N ALA A 386 -46.67 -9.10 -32.04
CA ALA A 386 -47.25 -8.08 -31.17
C ALA A 386 -46.43 -7.90 -29.87
N ALA A 387 -45.95 -9.00 -29.28
CA ALA A 387 -45.09 -8.96 -28.11
C ALA A 387 -43.75 -8.26 -28.42
N LEU A 388 -43.11 -8.59 -29.55
CA LEU A 388 -41.88 -7.95 -30.00
C LEU A 388 -42.07 -6.47 -30.35
N ARG A 389 -43.23 -6.09 -30.91
CA ARG A 389 -43.59 -4.68 -31.11
C ARG A 389 -43.69 -3.94 -29.78
N ASP A 390 -44.36 -4.52 -28.78
CA ASP A 390 -44.48 -3.90 -27.46
C ASP A 390 -43.13 -3.83 -26.74
N GLN A 391 -42.27 -4.83 -26.93
CA GLN A 391 -40.88 -4.78 -26.48
C GLN A 391 -40.09 -3.67 -27.20
N LEU A 392 -40.25 -3.51 -28.51
CA LEU A 392 -39.61 -2.44 -29.28
C LEU A 392 -40.06 -1.03 -28.82
N ARG A 393 -41.31 -0.87 -28.37
CA ARG A 393 -41.79 0.38 -27.78
C ARG A 393 -41.13 0.72 -26.45
N LEU A 394 -40.81 -0.30 -25.65
CA LEU A 394 -40.16 -0.13 -24.35
C LEU A 394 -38.64 0.01 -24.50
N GLU A 395 -38.02 -0.87 -25.29
CA GLU A 395 -36.58 -0.95 -25.51
C GLU A 395 -36.27 -1.03 -27.01
N PRO A 396 -36.12 0.12 -27.70
CA PRO A 396 -35.84 0.12 -29.13
C PRO A 396 -34.41 -0.35 -29.40
N THR A 397 -34.23 -1.62 -29.77
CA THR A 397 -32.93 -2.26 -30.05
C THR A 397 -32.90 -2.96 -31.40
N TRP A 398 -31.72 -3.06 -32.02
CA TRP A 398 -31.58 -3.73 -33.32
C TRP A 398 -31.75 -5.25 -33.22
N ARG A 399 -31.47 -5.83 -32.04
CA ARG A 399 -31.72 -7.24 -31.75
C ARG A 399 -33.21 -7.56 -31.87
N ALA A 400 -34.06 -6.77 -31.22
CA ALA A 400 -35.52 -6.95 -31.28
C ALA A 400 -36.07 -6.74 -32.71
N VAL A 401 -35.51 -5.81 -33.49
CA VAL A 401 -35.86 -5.66 -34.92
C VAL A 401 -35.49 -6.91 -35.73
N ARG A 402 -34.30 -7.48 -35.51
CA ARG A 402 -33.86 -8.72 -36.18
C ARG A 402 -34.72 -9.92 -35.80
N GLU A 403 -35.21 -9.98 -34.56
CA GLU A 403 -36.15 -10.99 -34.09
C GLU A 403 -37.56 -10.81 -34.68
N ALA A 404 -38.01 -9.56 -34.88
CA ALA A 404 -39.33 -9.25 -35.47
C ALA A 404 -39.39 -9.47 -36.99
N LYS A 405 -38.29 -9.25 -37.71
CA LYS A 405 -38.20 -9.37 -39.17
C LYS A 405 -38.74 -10.71 -39.72
N PRO A 406 -38.28 -11.90 -39.27
CA PRO A 406 -38.75 -13.18 -39.80
C PRO A 406 -40.24 -13.44 -39.53
N LEU A 407 -40.84 -12.79 -38.54
CA LEU A 407 -42.27 -12.89 -38.23
C LEU A 407 -43.09 -11.93 -39.10
N CYS A 408 -42.57 -10.74 -39.39
CA CYS A 408 -43.24 -9.71 -40.18
C CYS A 408 -43.22 -9.98 -41.69
N GLU A 409 -42.11 -10.47 -42.24
CA GLU A 409 -41.93 -10.64 -43.70
C GLU A 409 -42.95 -11.60 -44.35
N PRO A 410 -43.28 -12.78 -43.77
CA PRO A 410 -44.29 -13.67 -44.33
C PRO A 410 -45.67 -13.02 -44.40
N ILE A 411 -46.04 -12.28 -43.34
CA ILE A 411 -47.34 -11.59 -43.23
C ILE A 411 -47.42 -10.45 -44.25
N LEU A 412 -46.37 -9.63 -44.36
CA LEU A 412 -46.30 -8.52 -45.32
C LEU A 412 -46.38 -9.02 -46.78
N ALA A 413 -45.65 -10.07 -47.11
CA ALA A 413 -45.69 -10.64 -48.45
C ALA A 413 -47.04 -11.30 -48.77
N ALA A 414 -47.70 -11.95 -47.79
CA ALA A 414 -49.06 -12.45 -47.96
C ALA A 414 -50.07 -11.30 -48.17
N ALA A 415 -49.97 -10.22 -47.39
CA ALA A 415 -50.84 -9.05 -47.51
C ALA A 415 -50.68 -8.34 -48.86
N ARG A 416 -49.45 -8.29 -49.40
CA ARG A 416 -49.17 -7.79 -50.76
C ARG A 416 -49.82 -8.65 -51.83
N GLN A 417 -49.71 -9.98 -51.72
CA GLN A 417 -50.26 -10.91 -52.71
C GLN A 417 -51.80 -10.90 -52.74
N SER A 418 -52.44 -10.71 -51.60
CA SER A 418 -53.91 -10.63 -51.49
C SER A 418 -54.48 -9.23 -51.73
N ASN A 419 -53.64 -8.24 -52.05
CA ASN A 419 -54.01 -6.82 -52.09
C ASN A 419 -54.72 -6.34 -50.81
N ALA A 420 -54.45 -6.98 -49.67
CA ALA A 420 -55.04 -6.67 -48.38
C ALA A 420 -54.13 -5.76 -47.52
N LEU A 421 -53.25 -4.97 -48.16
CA LEU A 421 -52.44 -3.97 -47.46
C LEU A 421 -53.35 -2.85 -46.92
N PRO A 422 -53.29 -2.52 -45.62
CA PRO A 422 -54.01 -1.37 -45.10
C PRO A 422 -53.43 -0.07 -45.64
N GLY A 423 -54.27 0.97 -45.77
CA GLY A 423 -53.80 2.31 -46.16
C GLY A 423 -52.81 2.93 -45.18
N SER A 424 -52.70 2.40 -43.95
CA SER A 424 -51.70 2.80 -42.95
C SER A 424 -50.30 2.22 -43.18
N VAL A 425 -50.14 1.23 -44.07
CA VAL A 425 -48.83 0.63 -44.40
C VAL A 425 -48.39 1.11 -45.79
N PRO A 426 -47.27 1.84 -45.90
CA PRO A 426 -46.72 2.26 -47.19
C PRO A 426 -46.42 1.07 -48.11
N ARG A 427 -46.56 1.26 -49.43
CA ARG A 427 -46.32 0.16 -50.41
C ARG A 427 -44.88 -0.33 -50.39
N ASP A 428 -43.94 0.57 -50.12
CA ASP A 428 -42.50 0.39 -49.99
C ASP A 428 -42.05 -0.03 -48.57
N PHE A 429 -42.99 -0.25 -47.64
CA PHE A 429 -42.68 -0.67 -46.28
C PHE A 429 -41.81 -1.94 -46.23
N THR A 430 -40.82 -1.93 -45.34
CA THR A 430 -39.97 -3.08 -45.03
C THR A 430 -40.08 -3.42 -43.55
N CYS A 431 -39.96 -4.70 -43.20
CA CYS A 431 -39.94 -5.17 -41.80
C CYS A 431 -38.64 -4.81 -41.04
N GLU A 432 -37.78 -3.98 -41.64
CA GLU A 432 -36.70 -3.27 -40.98
C GLU A 432 -36.97 -1.77 -41.13
N PRO A 433 -36.71 -0.95 -40.10
CA PRO A 433 -36.80 0.50 -40.23
C PRO A 433 -35.66 1.00 -41.13
N GLN A 434 -35.92 2.11 -41.83
CA GLN A 434 -35.02 2.70 -42.83
C GLN A 434 -34.65 4.14 -42.43
N GLY A 435 -33.59 4.66 -43.06
CA GLY A 435 -33.12 6.04 -42.86
C GLY A 435 -32.70 6.32 -41.41
N GLU A 436 -33.10 7.48 -40.88
CA GLU A 436 -32.69 7.97 -39.55
C GLU A 436 -32.98 6.96 -38.42
N ALA A 437 -34.09 6.23 -38.46
CA ALA A 437 -34.42 5.24 -37.44
C ALA A 437 -33.42 4.07 -37.44
N ARG A 438 -32.93 3.65 -38.61
CA ARG A 438 -31.89 2.63 -38.76
C ARG A 438 -30.58 3.11 -38.15
N ASP A 439 -30.16 4.31 -38.50
CA ASP A 439 -28.88 4.88 -38.06
C ASP A 439 -28.83 5.04 -36.53
N LEU A 440 -29.94 5.52 -35.93
CA LEU A 440 -30.05 5.65 -34.49
C LEU A 440 -30.05 4.30 -33.76
N LEU A 441 -30.69 3.27 -34.34
CA LEU A 441 -30.71 1.93 -33.75
C LEU A 441 -29.35 1.22 -33.90
N SER A 442 -28.63 1.43 -35.00
CA SER A 442 -27.25 0.92 -35.13
C SER A 442 -26.29 1.61 -34.16
N ALA A 443 -26.39 2.94 -34.02
CA ALA A 443 -25.60 3.69 -33.04
C ALA A 443 -25.89 3.19 -31.61
N ARG A 444 -27.14 2.82 -31.33
CA ARG A 444 -27.50 2.22 -30.03
C ARG A 444 -26.83 0.86 -29.80
N ASP A 445 -26.86 -0.04 -30.77
CA ASP A 445 -26.18 -1.35 -30.64
C ASP A 445 -24.68 -1.18 -30.35
N GLU A 446 -24.02 -0.19 -30.97
CA GLU A 446 -22.64 0.18 -30.68
C GLU A 446 -22.45 0.66 -29.24
N THR A 447 -23.36 1.52 -28.72
CA THR A 447 -23.31 1.96 -27.32
C THR A 447 -23.55 0.82 -26.33
N ILE A 448 -24.40 -0.16 -26.65
CA ILE A 448 -24.64 -1.36 -25.82
C ILE A 448 -23.36 -2.20 -25.74
N ALA A 449 -22.71 -2.44 -26.88
CA ALA A 449 -21.44 -3.16 -26.92
C ALA A 449 -20.34 -2.41 -26.17
N ALA A 450 -20.25 -1.09 -26.33
CA ALA A 450 -19.30 -0.24 -25.63
C ALA A 450 -19.54 -0.22 -24.10
N ARG A 451 -20.79 -0.18 -23.66
CA ARG A 451 -21.16 -0.29 -22.24
C ARG A 451 -20.77 -1.65 -21.66
N ALA A 452 -21.07 -2.74 -22.35
CA ALA A 452 -20.66 -4.07 -21.89
C ALA A 452 -19.12 -4.21 -21.79
N ALA A 453 -18.39 -3.60 -22.73
CA ALA A 453 -16.93 -3.54 -22.67
C ALA A 453 -16.42 -2.68 -21.51
N PHE A 454 -17.07 -1.52 -21.27
CA PHE A 454 -16.79 -0.65 -20.14
C PHE A 454 -17.04 -1.36 -18.81
N ASP A 455 -18.20 -1.97 -18.60
CA ASP A 455 -18.54 -2.65 -17.34
C ASP A 455 -17.58 -3.82 -17.06
N LYS A 456 -17.16 -4.55 -18.10
CA LYS A 456 -16.19 -5.64 -17.96
C LYS A 456 -14.80 -5.16 -17.55
N LYS A 457 -14.33 -4.04 -18.11
CA LYS A 457 -12.98 -3.52 -17.87
C LYS A 457 -12.90 -2.61 -16.65
N CYS A 458 -13.89 -1.74 -16.48
CA CYS A 458 -13.92 -0.64 -15.52
C CYS A 458 -14.91 -0.84 -14.37
N GLY A 459 -15.64 -1.97 -14.35
CA GLY A 459 -16.49 -2.33 -13.23
C GLY A 459 -15.69 -2.51 -11.94
N LEU A 460 -16.19 -1.94 -10.84
CA LEU A 460 -15.55 -1.99 -9.52
C LEU A 460 -15.43 -3.41 -8.93
N GLU A 461 -16.21 -4.35 -9.43
CA GLU A 461 -16.16 -5.78 -9.07
C GLU A 461 -15.54 -6.65 -10.17
N ALA A 462 -15.10 -6.05 -11.28
CA ALA A 462 -14.57 -6.72 -12.45
C ALA A 462 -13.08 -6.36 -12.66
N GLY A 463 -12.64 -6.17 -13.91
CA GLY A 463 -11.21 -6.09 -14.27
C GLY A 463 -10.41 -4.99 -13.55
N LEU A 464 -11.00 -3.84 -13.28
CA LEU A 464 -10.29 -2.74 -12.62
C LEU A 464 -9.86 -3.08 -11.19
N ARG A 465 -10.66 -3.88 -10.47
CA ARG A 465 -10.33 -4.28 -9.10
C ARG A 465 -9.04 -5.09 -9.06
N ASP A 466 -8.85 -5.98 -10.02
CA ASP A 466 -7.66 -6.80 -10.12
C ASP A 466 -6.43 -5.92 -10.39
N GLU A 467 -6.53 -4.99 -11.34
CA GLU A 467 -5.43 -4.05 -11.65
C GLU A 467 -5.09 -3.13 -10.46
N LEU A 468 -6.10 -2.59 -9.76
CA LEU A 468 -5.91 -1.80 -8.54
C LEU A 468 -5.32 -2.65 -7.41
N SER A 469 -5.71 -3.92 -7.28
CA SER A 469 -5.16 -4.82 -6.27
C SER A 469 -3.67 -5.12 -6.49
N VAL A 470 -3.22 -5.18 -7.75
CA VAL A 470 -1.79 -5.32 -8.11
C VAL A 470 -1.01 -4.08 -7.67
N ILE A 471 -1.58 -2.88 -7.88
CA ILE A 471 -0.98 -1.63 -7.40
C ILE A 471 -0.91 -1.62 -5.87
N VAL A 472 -1.99 -1.99 -5.19
CA VAL A 472 -2.02 -2.09 -3.72
C VAL A 472 -0.99 -3.11 -3.21
N ALA A 473 -0.83 -4.25 -3.88
CA ALA A 473 0.19 -5.24 -3.54
C ALA A 473 1.63 -4.71 -3.75
N LYS A 474 1.85 -3.89 -4.77
CA LYS A 474 3.13 -3.20 -5.02
C LYS A 474 3.43 -2.18 -3.92
N ILE A 475 2.43 -1.41 -3.48
CA ILE A 475 2.55 -0.49 -2.34
C ILE A 475 2.85 -1.27 -1.04
N ARG A 476 2.18 -2.42 -0.84
CA ARG A 476 2.40 -3.27 0.33
C ARG A 476 3.79 -3.90 0.37
N SER A 477 4.31 -4.33 -0.77
CA SER A 477 5.64 -4.96 -0.88
C SER A 477 6.81 -3.97 -0.89
N ALA A 478 6.55 -2.67 -1.06
CA ALA A 478 7.59 -1.65 -1.05
C ALA A 478 8.33 -1.57 0.30
N PRO A 479 9.67 -1.45 0.29
CA PRO A 479 10.47 -1.29 1.50
C PRO A 479 10.20 0.08 2.13
N ALA A 480 10.32 0.18 3.46
CA ALA A 480 10.05 1.42 4.20
C ALA A 480 11.00 2.59 3.83
N SER A 481 12.09 2.31 3.11
CA SER A 481 13.00 3.31 2.54
C SER A 481 12.46 4.00 1.28
N ASP A 482 11.51 3.38 0.57
CA ASP A 482 10.91 3.94 -0.63
C ASP A 482 9.71 4.84 -0.27
N ARG A 483 10.02 6.09 0.03
CA ARG A 483 9.02 7.13 0.36
C ARG A 483 8.13 7.51 -0.84
N GLY A 484 8.52 7.14 -2.06
CA GLY A 484 7.79 7.46 -3.30
C GLY A 484 6.81 6.37 -3.76
N ALA A 485 6.96 5.13 -3.30
CA ALA A 485 6.14 4.00 -3.73
C ALA A 485 4.63 4.23 -3.60
N ALA A 486 4.18 4.83 -2.49
CA ALA A 486 2.76 5.13 -2.27
C ALA A 486 2.23 6.23 -3.21
N ALA A 487 3.01 7.29 -3.42
CA ALA A 487 2.62 8.38 -4.33
C ALA A 487 2.62 7.92 -5.79
N ASN A 488 3.62 7.13 -6.19
CA ASN A 488 3.70 6.55 -7.52
C ASN A 488 2.58 5.54 -7.77
N GLY A 489 2.30 4.65 -6.80
CA GLY A 489 1.19 3.70 -6.91
C GLY A 489 -0.17 4.41 -6.99
N PHE A 490 -0.36 5.52 -6.29
CA PHE A 490 -1.59 6.29 -6.38
C PHE A 490 -1.74 7.04 -7.72
N ASN A 491 -0.64 7.55 -8.28
CA ASN A 491 -0.62 8.09 -9.65
C ASN A 491 -0.92 6.99 -10.68
N ASP A 492 -0.32 5.80 -10.54
CA ASP A 492 -0.61 4.64 -11.39
C ASP A 492 -2.11 4.29 -11.33
N ALA A 493 -2.71 4.27 -10.13
CA ALA A 493 -4.14 4.02 -9.94
C ALA A 493 -5.01 5.08 -10.62
N LYS A 494 -4.64 6.37 -10.53
CA LYS A 494 -5.32 7.43 -11.27
C LYS A 494 -5.27 7.19 -12.77
N THR A 495 -4.12 6.82 -13.33
CA THR A 495 -4.04 6.61 -14.79
C THR A 495 -5.02 5.54 -15.28
N LEU A 496 -5.25 4.49 -14.48
CA LEU A 496 -6.25 3.46 -14.77
C LEU A 496 -7.68 4.00 -14.65
N VAL A 497 -7.99 4.75 -13.60
CA VAL A 497 -9.31 5.37 -13.41
C VAL A 497 -9.62 6.39 -14.50
N ASP A 498 -8.66 7.24 -14.87
CA ASP A 498 -8.79 8.23 -15.94
C ASP A 498 -8.96 7.54 -17.30
N ALA A 499 -8.21 6.48 -17.57
CA ALA A 499 -8.40 5.67 -18.78
C ALA A 499 -9.81 5.05 -18.84
N CYS A 500 -10.33 4.62 -17.70
CA CYS A 500 -11.72 4.18 -17.58
C CYS A 500 -12.70 5.31 -17.89
N VAL A 501 -12.56 6.48 -17.28
CA VAL A 501 -13.41 7.65 -17.55
C VAL A 501 -13.41 8.01 -19.05
N VAL A 502 -12.24 8.03 -19.70
CA VAL A 502 -12.13 8.31 -21.14
C VAL A 502 -12.82 7.23 -21.98
N SER A 503 -12.70 5.95 -21.61
CA SER A 503 -13.41 4.86 -22.29
C SER A 503 -14.94 4.96 -22.16
N GLY A 504 -15.43 5.60 -21.10
CA GLY A 504 -16.85 5.88 -20.90
C GLY A 504 -17.46 6.79 -21.98
N LYS A 505 -16.64 7.54 -22.74
CA LYS A 505 -17.12 8.31 -23.90
C LYS A 505 -17.78 7.43 -24.97
N ALA A 506 -17.22 6.25 -25.23
CA ALA A 506 -17.82 5.29 -26.17
C ALA A 506 -19.11 4.67 -25.61
N ALA A 507 -19.26 4.62 -24.29
CA ALA A 507 -20.45 4.10 -23.61
C ALA A 507 -21.58 5.13 -23.44
N GLY A 508 -21.35 6.40 -23.79
CA GLY A 508 -22.38 7.44 -23.81
C GLY A 508 -22.07 8.72 -23.01
N LEU A 509 -20.92 8.82 -22.35
CA LEU A 509 -20.53 10.06 -21.68
C LEU A 509 -20.24 11.18 -22.69
N THR A 510 -20.67 12.39 -22.35
CA THR A 510 -20.34 13.62 -23.09
C THR A 510 -18.92 14.09 -22.78
N ASP A 511 -18.35 14.91 -23.67
CA ASP A 511 -17.01 15.48 -23.46
C ASP A 511 -16.91 16.35 -22.20
N ASP A 512 -18.01 16.99 -21.79
CA ASP A 512 -18.03 17.83 -20.60
C ASP A 512 -18.12 16.99 -19.31
N GLU A 513 -18.90 15.90 -19.30
CA GLU A 513 -18.94 14.94 -18.19
C GLU A 513 -17.57 14.26 -18.00
N VAL A 514 -16.92 13.83 -19.09
CA VAL A 514 -15.56 13.28 -19.04
C VAL A 514 -14.59 14.28 -18.41
N ARG A 515 -14.62 15.56 -18.83
CA ARG A 515 -13.77 16.60 -18.25
C ARG A 515 -14.07 16.84 -16.78
N GLU A 516 -15.33 16.81 -16.36
CA GLU A 516 -15.72 16.99 -14.97
C GLU A 516 -15.23 15.83 -14.09
N LEU A 517 -15.38 14.59 -14.56
CA LEU A 517 -14.90 13.40 -13.87
C LEU A 517 -13.36 13.38 -13.76
N LEU A 518 -12.65 13.79 -14.81
CA LEU A 518 -11.18 13.96 -14.76
C LEU A 518 -10.76 15.09 -13.80
N LYS A 519 -11.50 16.20 -13.75
CA LYS A 519 -11.26 17.25 -12.74
C LYS A 519 -11.51 16.74 -11.33
N LYS A 520 -12.50 15.86 -11.14
CA LYS A 520 -12.79 15.23 -9.85
C LYS A 520 -11.67 14.28 -9.44
N SER A 521 -11.13 13.48 -10.35
CA SER A 521 -9.97 12.62 -10.08
C SER A 521 -8.71 13.45 -9.76
N ASP A 522 -8.47 14.56 -10.47
CA ASP A 522 -7.40 15.51 -10.17
C ASP A 522 -7.58 16.19 -8.81
N ALA A 523 -8.80 16.61 -8.47
CA ALA A 523 -9.12 17.20 -7.19
C ALA A 523 -8.89 16.19 -6.05
N TYR A 524 -9.29 14.93 -6.24
CA TYR A 524 -9.08 13.84 -5.29
C TYR A 524 -7.58 13.59 -5.05
N LEU A 525 -6.76 13.60 -6.10
CA LEU A 525 -5.31 13.54 -5.92
C LEU A 525 -4.79 14.71 -5.09
N ARG A 526 -5.22 15.94 -5.41
CA ARG A 526 -4.72 17.13 -4.70
C ARG A 526 -5.09 17.09 -3.21
N THR A 527 -6.29 16.61 -2.86
CA THR A 527 -6.74 16.52 -1.47
C THR A 527 -6.10 15.37 -0.69
N HIS A 528 -5.75 14.27 -1.35
CA HIS A 528 -5.20 13.06 -0.72
C HIS A 528 -3.69 12.87 -0.93
N SER A 529 -3.03 13.73 -1.71
CA SER A 529 -1.58 13.70 -1.88
C SER A 529 -0.87 14.01 -0.55
N SER A 530 0.22 13.29 -0.33
CA SER A 530 1.03 13.36 0.90
C SER A 530 1.83 14.68 1.03
N GLU A 531 1.62 15.65 0.13
CA GLU A 531 2.25 16.97 0.10
C GLU A 531 1.52 18.05 0.93
N ARG A 532 0.52 17.67 1.75
CA ARG A 532 -0.03 18.59 2.75
C ARG A 532 1.06 19.08 3.72
N ASN A 533 1.03 20.37 4.06
CA ASN A 533 1.92 20.99 5.04
C ASN A 533 1.99 20.14 6.31
N LYS A 534 3.18 19.57 6.59
CA LYS A 534 3.41 18.63 7.69
C LYS A 534 2.99 19.20 9.06
N PHE A 535 3.03 20.52 9.20
CA PHE A 535 2.60 21.26 10.37
C PHE A 535 1.09 21.21 10.62
N GLU A 536 0.26 21.43 9.59
CA GLU A 536 -1.20 21.41 9.75
C GLU A 536 -1.70 20.00 10.05
N LEU A 537 -1.08 18.99 9.42
CA LEU A 537 -1.39 17.59 9.61
C LEU A 537 -1.00 17.11 11.03
N ALA A 538 0.13 17.57 11.57
CA ALA A 538 0.53 17.31 12.96
C ALA A 538 -0.39 18.04 13.96
N ARG A 539 -0.82 19.27 13.65
CA ARG A 539 -1.75 20.04 14.47
C ARG A 539 -3.13 19.39 14.53
N GLU A 540 -3.72 19.02 13.39
CA GLU A 540 -5.01 18.32 13.34
C GLU A 540 -4.95 16.99 14.07
N ALA A 541 -3.87 16.22 13.86
CA ALA A 541 -3.68 14.94 14.54
C ALA A 541 -3.57 15.11 16.07
N PHE A 542 -2.87 16.14 16.54
CA PHE A 542 -2.75 16.47 17.97
C PHE A 542 -4.11 16.73 18.63
N TRP A 543 -5.07 17.32 17.90
CA TRP A 543 -6.42 17.59 18.39
C TRP A 543 -7.43 16.45 18.14
N SER A 544 -7.14 15.55 17.20
CA SER A 544 -8.04 14.44 16.83
C SER A 544 -8.04 13.26 17.81
N PHE A 545 -7.04 13.18 18.71
CA PHE A 545 -6.89 12.11 19.72
C PHE A 545 -7.03 10.67 19.16
N THR A 546 -6.55 10.41 17.95
CA THR A 546 -6.47 9.04 17.41
C THR A 546 -5.54 8.15 18.27
N PRO A 547 -5.72 6.82 18.29
CA PRO A 547 -4.92 5.91 19.12
C PRO A 547 -3.39 6.05 18.92
N ASP A 548 -2.98 6.31 17.68
CA ASP A 548 -1.58 6.55 17.33
C ASP A 548 -1.08 7.90 17.86
N SER A 549 -1.93 8.94 17.81
CA SER A 549 -1.58 10.26 18.33
C SER A 549 -1.45 10.25 19.85
N THR A 550 -2.34 9.54 20.56
CA THR A 550 -2.31 9.46 22.03
C THR A 550 -1.11 8.66 22.52
N MET A 551 -0.73 7.59 21.83
CA MET A 551 0.49 6.84 22.11
C MET A 551 1.75 7.67 21.87
N ALA A 552 1.83 8.40 20.74
CA ALA A 552 2.95 9.29 20.45
C ALA A 552 3.08 10.44 21.45
N ILE A 553 1.96 11.05 21.86
CA ILE A 553 1.92 12.09 22.92
C ILE A 553 2.39 11.49 24.25
N GLY A 554 1.91 10.28 24.60
CA GLY A 554 2.28 9.60 25.84
C GLY A 554 3.78 9.32 25.95
N VAL A 555 4.40 8.84 24.86
CA VAL A 555 5.85 8.60 24.81
C VAL A 555 6.63 9.91 24.92
N ALA A 556 6.22 10.95 24.18
CA ALA A 556 6.87 12.26 24.23
C ALA A 556 6.80 12.91 25.63
N MET A 557 5.63 12.85 26.29
CA MET A 557 5.46 13.36 27.65
C MET A 557 6.25 12.56 28.68
N ALA A 558 6.26 11.23 28.58
CA ALA A 558 7.00 10.37 29.50
C ALA A 558 8.52 10.61 29.43
N GLN A 559 9.03 10.80 28.21
CA GLN A 559 10.44 11.09 27.96
C GLN A 559 10.88 12.41 28.60
N ASP A 560 10.12 13.48 28.38
CA ASP A 560 10.45 14.80 28.94
C ASP A 560 10.22 14.85 30.46
N ALA A 561 9.26 14.08 30.98
CA ALA A 561 8.97 14.01 32.42
C ALA A 561 10.04 13.23 33.20
N PHE A 562 10.72 12.28 32.55
CA PHE A 562 11.77 11.48 33.16
C PHE A 562 12.93 12.34 33.69
N LEU A 563 13.29 13.43 32.97
CA LEU A 563 14.32 14.38 33.41
C LEU A 563 13.95 15.07 34.73
N PHE A 564 12.70 15.48 34.87
CA PHE A 564 12.18 16.09 36.09
C PHE A 564 12.18 15.09 37.25
N ILE A 565 11.70 13.86 37.02
CA ILE A 565 11.65 12.80 38.04
C ILE A 565 13.04 12.44 38.55
N MET A 566 14.01 12.21 37.65
CA MET A 566 15.38 11.84 38.03
C MET A 566 16.09 12.94 38.82
N LYS A 567 15.88 14.20 38.44
CA LYS A 567 16.46 15.34 39.16
C LYS A 567 15.80 15.53 40.53
N PHE A 568 14.48 15.45 40.60
CA PHE A 568 13.72 15.51 41.85
C PHE A 568 14.18 14.45 42.85
N LEU A 569 14.35 13.20 42.40
CA LEU A 569 14.88 12.12 43.22
C LEU A 569 16.32 12.44 43.70
N SER A 570 17.19 12.91 42.81
CA SER A 570 18.58 13.24 43.17
C SER A 570 18.69 14.30 44.28
N GLU A 571 17.76 15.26 44.34
CA GLU A 571 17.80 16.34 45.33
C GLU A 571 17.17 15.98 46.66
N ILE A 572 16.13 15.14 46.65
CA ILE A 572 15.59 14.54 47.87
C ILE A 572 16.70 13.73 48.56
N PHE A 573 17.42 12.89 47.81
CA PHE A 573 18.47 12.05 48.39
C PHE A 573 19.74 12.84 48.75
N LYS A 574 20.12 13.87 47.98
CA LYS A 574 21.29 14.71 48.30
C LYS A 574 21.09 15.54 49.57
N ARG A 575 19.88 16.03 49.84
CA ARG A 575 19.56 16.74 51.10
C ARG A 575 19.49 15.83 52.33
N GLY A 576 19.39 14.51 52.15
CA GLY A 576 19.40 13.55 53.24
C GLY A 576 20.78 13.31 53.87
N TYR A 577 21.88 13.69 53.20
CA TYR A 577 23.25 13.34 53.61
C TYR A 577 24.13 14.51 54.08
N GLU A 578 23.72 15.77 53.93
CA GLU A 578 24.52 16.92 54.39
C GLU A 578 24.14 17.29 55.84
N ALA A 579 24.79 16.66 56.83
CA ALA A 579 24.86 17.21 58.18
C ALA A 579 25.73 18.49 58.12
N ARG A 580 25.12 19.66 58.30
CA ARG A 580 25.82 20.95 58.22
C ARG A 580 26.85 21.05 59.34
N GLU A 581 28.13 21.19 59.00
CA GLU A 581 29.21 21.45 59.96
C GLU A 581 28.90 22.68 60.83
N ARG A 582 29.25 22.60 62.13
CA ARG A 582 29.10 23.68 63.12
C ARG A 582 29.47 25.03 62.50
N ARG A 583 28.53 25.98 62.46
CA ARG A 583 28.90 27.39 62.23
C ARG A 583 29.92 27.78 63.29
N GLN A 584 31.14 28.11 62.86
CA GLN A 584 32.12 28.77 63.72
C GLN A 584 31.53 30.14 64.14
N PHE A 585 31.49 30.38 65.45
CA PHE A 585 30.98 31.61 66.05
C PHE A 585 31.68 32.84 65.47
N ALA A 586 30.93 33.91 65.22
CA ALA A 586 31.46 35.12 64.57
C ALA A 586 32.43 35.93 65.46
N ALA A 587 32.51 35.64 66.75
CA ALA A 587 33.51 36.12 67.71
C ALA A 587 33.54 35.19 68.93
N PRO A 588 34.66 35.03 69.66
CA PRO A 588 34.69 34.27 70.91
C PRO A 588 33.86 35.01 71.97
N ILE A 589 32.60 34.60 72.14
CA ILE A 589 31.75 35.04 73.25
C ILE A 589 32.12 34.20 74.46
N ASP A 590 32.39 34.84 75.60
CA ASP A 590 32.59 34.12 76.85
C ASP A 590 31.25 33.54 77.33
N LEU A 591 31.15 32.21 77.28
CA LEU A 591 29.98 31.43 77.69
C LEU A 591 30.11 30.89 79.12
N SER A 592 31.15 31.28 79.87
CA SER A 592 31.28 30.94 81.28
C SER A 592 30.14 31.55 82.11
N ASP A 593 29.76 30.83 83.17
CA ASP A 593 28.74 31.28 84.11
C ASP A 593 29.38 32.20 85.16
N ASP A 594 28.70 33.30 85.47
CA ASP A 594 29.17 34.37 86.35
C ASP A 594 27.99 34.80 87.21
N GLU A 595 28.16 34.77 88.53
CA GLU A 595 27.08 34.98 89.49
C GLU A 595 26.55 36.42 89.49
N GLU A 596 27.37 37.39 89.05
CA GLU A 596 26.98 38.81 88.98
C GLU A 596 26.05 39.12 87.79
N GLN A 597 25.88 38.18 86.85
CA GLN A 597 25.08 38.37 85.65
C GLN A 597 23.58 38.12 85.91
N PRO A 598 22.68 38.90 85.25
CA PRO A 598 21.24 38.69 85.39
C PRO A 598 20.83 37.30 84.89
N VAL A 599 19.78 36.75 85.52
CA VAL A 599 19.25 35.39 85.28
C VAL A 599 19.05 35.08 83.79
N ASP A 600 18.56 36.05 83.01
CA ASP A 600 18.30 35.87 81.58
C ASP A 600 19.59 35.69 80.76
N ILE A 601 20.68 36.37 81.12
CA ILE A 601 21.97 36.22 80.43
C ILE A 601 22.60 34.87 80.77
N ARG A 602 22.51 34.44 82.03
CA ARG A 602 22.96 33.12 82.47
C ARG A 602 22.17 32.01 81.77
N ALA A 603 20.86 32.18 81.62
CA ALA A 603 20.00 31.26 80.87
C ALA A 603 20.35 31.18 79.38
N MET A 604 20.56 32.31 78.71
CA MET A 604 20.96 32.34 77.29
C MET A 604 22.33 31.68 77.07
N LYS A 605 23.31 31.93 77.95
CA LYS A 605 24.62 31.27 77.90
C LYS A 605 24.53 29.76 78.12
N ALA A 606 23.68 29.31 79.04
CA ALA A 606 23.46 27.89 79.30
C ALA A 606 22.82 27.16 78.12
N VAL A 607 21.80 27.75 77.50
CA VAL A 607 21.15 27.20 76.30
C VAL A 607 22.13 27.06 75.14
N LEU A 608 23.01 28.05 74.92
CA LEU A 608 24.04 27.97 73.87
C LEU A 608 25.12 26.93 74.15
N ARG A 609 25.44 26.65 75.42
CA ARG A 609 26.37 25.57 75.80
C ARG A 609 25.75 24.18 75.64
N ALA A 610 24.47 24.04 75.93
CA ALA A 610 23.75 22.77 75.85
C ALA A 610 23.30 22.41 74.42
N ALA A 611 23.13 23.40 73.53
CA ALA A 611 22.68 23.19 72.17
C ALA A 611 23.70 22.39 71.32
N ARG A 612 23.30 21.21 70.85
CA ARG A 612 24.04 20.36 69.91
C ARG A 612 23.30 20.32 68.57
N PRO A 613 23.96 20.62 67.43
CA PRO A 613 23.29 20.60 66.14
C PRO A 613 22.90 19.16 65.74
N VAL A 614 21.66 18.98 65.29
CA VAL A 614 21.09 17.69 64.85
C VAL A 614 20.47 17.86 63.45
N HIS A 615 20.17 16.74 62.78
CA HIS A 615 19.59 16.69 61.44
C HIS A 615 18.33 17.58 61.32
N GLY A 616 18.23 18.35 60.23
CA GLY A 616 17.01 19.10 59.87
C GLY A 616 16.94 20.57 60.30
N ASP A 617 18.06 21.30 60.36
CA ASP A 617 18.12 22.69 60.84
C ASP A 617 17.65 22.86 62.31
N MET A 618 17.79 21.82 63.15
CA MET A 618 17.45 21.84 64.57
C MET A 618 18.68 21.66 65.46
N SER A 619 18.60 22.13 66.69
CA SER A 619 19.56 21.89 67.77
C SER A 619 18.87 21.13 68.90
N GLU A 620 19.49 20.03 69.33
CA GLU A 620 19.13 19.27 70.51
C GLU A 620 19.70 19.94 71.76
N ILE A 621 18.83 20.21 72.72
CA ILE A 621 19.15 20.75 74.02
C ILE A 621 18.74 19.69 75.04
N ASP A 622 19.73 19.04 75.61
CA ASP A 622 19.54 18.04 76.66
C ASP A 622 19.36 18.73 78.02
N PRO A 623 18.18 18.62 78.68
CA PRO A 623 17.93 19.23 79.98
C PRO A 623 18.87 18.72 81.09
N ASP A 624 19.39 17.50 80.94
CA ASP A 624 20.27 16.86 81.92
C ASP A 624 21.76 17.15 81.64
N ALA A 625 22.07 17.93 80.61
CA ALA A 625 23.43 18.34 80.31
C ALA A 625 24.07 19.07 81.50
N GLU A 626 25.36 18.79 81.76
CA GLU A 626 26.14 19.39 82.85
C GLU A 626 26.07 20.93 82.88
N ALA A 627 25.96 21.55 81.70
CA ALA A 627 25.82 23.00 81.55
C ALA A 627 24.49 23.58 82.08
N MET A 628 23.44 22.76 82.23
CA MET A 628 22.12 23.15 82.75
C MET A 628 21.82 22.57 84.13
N SER A 629 22.35 21.38 84.46
CA SER A 629 22.16 20.75 85.78
C SER A 629 22.97 21.44 86.89
N ALA A 630 24.10 22.08 86.56
CA ALA A 630 24.95 22.82 87.50
C ALA A 630 24.45 24.25 87.84
N LEU A 631 23.35 24.71 87.24
CA LEU A 631 22.81 26.06 87.47
C LEU A 631 21.96 26.15 88.74
N PRO A 632 21.84 27.35 89.35
CA PRO A 632 20.90 27.59 90.44
C PRO A 632 19.45 27.21 90.05
N PRO A 633 18.64 26.68 90.99
CA PRO A 633 17.33 26.09 90.68
C PRO A 633 16.36 27.08 90.02
N ASN A 634 16.41 28.35 90.43
CA ASN A 634 15.61 29.43 89.86
C ASN A 634 15.92 29.70 88.36
N VAL A 635 17.17 29.53 87.92
CA VAL A 635 17.56 29.70 86.52
C VAL A 635 17.14 28.48 85.70
N ARG A 636 17.39 27.28 86.25
CA ARG A 636 17.04 26.00 85.60
C ARG A 636 15.53 25.86 85.38
N ASP A 637 14.73 26.16 86.40
CA ASP A 637 13.27 26.05 86.31
C ASP A 637 12.68 27.03 85.29
N ASN A 638 13.27 28.22 85.16
CA ASN A 638 12.87 29.20 84.15
C ASN A 638 13.21 28.72 82.72
N ILE A 639 14.41 28.16 82.50
CA ILE A 639 14.78 27.57 81.20
C ILE A 639 13.82 26.42 80.84
N MET A 640 13.51 25.53 81.79
CA MET A 640 12.60 24.41 81.55
C MET A 640 11.17 24.86 81.27
N ALA A 641 10.68 25.90 81.95
CA ALA A 641 9.37 26.49 81.66
C ALA A 641 9.32 27.08 80.24
N ILE A 642 10.39 27.74 79.81
CA ILE A 642 10.51 28.31 78.47
C ILE A 642 10.55 27.22 77.40
N LEU A 643 11.37 26.18 77.58
CA LEU A 643 11.45 25.06 76.65
C LEU A 643 10.11 24.33 76.53
N ASN A 644 9.42 24.07 77.64
CA ASN A 644 8.09 23.48 77.64
C ASN A 644 7.04 24.36 76.93
N ARG A 645 7.13 25.69 77.07
CA ARG A 645 6.23 26.61 76.38
C ARG A 645 6.49 26.64 74.88
N LEU A 646 7.74 26.52 74.45
CA LEU A 646 8.08 26.41 73.03
C LEU A 646 7.61 25.12 72.39
N VAL A 647 7.59 24.03 73.16
CA VAL A 647 6.97 22.78 72.73
C VAL A 647 5.47 22.96 72.55
N ARG A 648 4.80 23.64 73.49
CA ARG A 648 3.36 23.97 73.37
C ARG A 648 3.05 24.86 72.17
N ASP A 649 3.95 25.77 71.82
CA ASP A 649 3.80 26.67 70.67
C ASP A 649 4.25 26.06 69.33
N GLU A 650 4.54 24.75 69.30
CA GLU A 650 4.99 23.99 68.13
C GLU A 650 6.30 24.49 67.50
N ILE A 651 7.12 25.24 68.26
CA ILE A 651 8.40 25.80 67.78
C ILE A 651 9.60 24.92 68.20
N ALA A 652 9.41 24.12 69.25
CA ALA A 652 10.31 23.06 69.68
C ALA A 652 9.55 21.73 69.76
N HIS A 653 10.28 20.61 69.81
CA HIS A 653 9.69 19.30 70.07
C HIS A 653 10.55 18.49 71.03
N VAL A 654 9.95 17.58 71.79
CA VAL A 654 10.67 16.69 72.71
C VAL A 654 10.93 15.38 71.99
N ASP A 655 12.21 14.99 71.89
CA ASP A 655 12.61 13.70 71.35
C ASP A 655 12.27 12.57 72.33
N ARG A 656 12.23 11.33 71.86
CA ARG A 656 11.94 10.12 72.68
C ARG A 656 12.90 9.94 73.86
N LYS A 657 14.08 10.57 73.81
CA LYS A 657 15.10 10.57 74.86
C LYS A 657 14.93 11.68 75.90
N GLY A 658 13.90 12.54 75.77
CA GLY A 658 13.63 13.65 76.68
C GLY A 658 14.36 14.96 76.34
N ALA A 659 15.19 14.99 75.30
CA ALA A 659 15.87 16.20 74.83
C ALA A 659 14.95 17.10 74.00
N TYR A 660 15.15 18.42 74.09
CA TYR A 660 14.38 19.41 73.35
C TYR A 660 15.06 19.74 72.02
N LEU A 661 14.38 19.49 70.91
CA LEU A 661 14.82 19.83 69.57
C LEU A 661 14.21 21.19 69.17
N VAL A 662 15.09 22.18 69.02
CA VAL A 662 14.77 23.59 68.84
C VAL A 662 15.33 24.09 67.50
N ASP A 663 14.58 24.90 66.75
CA ASP A 663 15.02 25.43 65.45
C ASP A 663 16.29 26.29 65.59
N ASN A 664 17.29 26.03 64.75
CA ASN A 664 18.57 26.75 64.72
C ASN A 664 18.41 28.26 64.48
N ILE A 665 17.31 28.70 63.84
CA ILE A 665 17.00 30.13 63.71
C ILE A 665 16.80 30.76 65.09
N THR A 666 16.09 30.05 65.98
CA THR A 666 15.84 30.56 67.34
C THR A 666 17.11 30.55 68.18
N VAL A 667 17.98 29.54 68.03
CA VAL A 667 19.30 29.50 68.66
C VAL A 667 20.19 30.66 68.18
N GLY A 668 20.22 30.93 66.87
CA GLY A 668 20.98 32.05 66.29
C GLY A 668 20.46 33.43 66.71
N GLN A 669 19.17 33.57 67.03
CA GLN A 669 18.61 34.81 67.58
C GLN A 669 19.03 35.04 69.04
N ILE A 670 19.11 33.96 69.85
CA ILE A 670 19.65 34.01 71.21
C ILE A 670 21.11 34.47 71.17
N GLU A 671 21.90 33.92 70.25
CA GLU A 671 23.30 34.32 70.04
C GLU A 671 23.42 35.82 69.73
N ALA A 672 22.66 36.33 68.76
CA ALA A 672 22.68 37.73 68.37
C ALA A 672 22.28 38.67 69.53
N ARG A 673 21.36 38.22 70.41
CA ARG A 673 20.92 38.99 71.57
C ARG A 673 21.91 38.93 72.73
N LEU A 674 22.50 37.78 73.00
CA LEU A 674 23.59 37.65 73.97
C LEU A 674 24.75 38.57 73.57
N PHE A 675 25.10 38.59 72.28
CA PHE A 675 26.09 39.52 71.74
C PHE A 675 25.69 41.00 71.90
N ALA A 676 24.41 41.33 71.70
CA ALA A 676 23.91 42.68 71.92
C ALA A 676 23.93 43.09 73.40
N ALA A 677 23.61 42.17 74.32
CA ALA A 677 23.56 42.39 75.76
C ALA A 677 24.95 42.52 76.39
N LEU A 678 25.93 41.77 75.89
CA LEU A 678 27.32 41.79 76.39
C LEU A 678 28.17 42.96 75.83
N LYS A 679 27.67 43.75 74.87
CA LYS A 679 28.39 44.94 74.39
C LYS A 679 28.44 46.02 75.48
N PRO A 680 29.63 46.54 75.86
CA PRO A 680 29.75 47.57 76.87
C PRO A 680 29.06 48.87 76.43
N ARG A 681 28.38 49.54 77.37
CA ARG A 681 27.59 50.77 77.15
C ARG A 681 28.39 51.90 76.46
N SER A 682 29.72 51.92 76.56
CA SER A 682 30.59 52.93 75.95
C SER A 682 30.79 52.76 74.43
N ALA A 683 30.62 51.56 73.87
CA ALA A 683 30.80 51.31 72.43
C ALA A 683 29.56 51.66 71.59
N ARG A 684 28.37 51.84 72.21
CA ARG A 684 27.14 52.27 71.51
C ARG A 684 27.11 53.76 71.20
N ALA A 685 27.85 54.59 71.94
CA ALA A 685 27.89 56.04 71.73
C ALA A 685 28.86 56.48 70.61
N LEU A 686 29.94 55.73 70.37
CA LEU A 686 30.99 56.12 69.41
C LEU A 686 30.68 55.84 67.93
N HIS A 687 29.74 54.93 67.62
CA HIS A 687 29.36 54.63 66.23
C HIS A 687 28.31 55.56 65.63
N TYR A 688 27.64 56.39 66.44
CA TYR A 688 26.64 57.35 65.95
C TYR A 688 27.07 58.82 66.13
N ALA A 689 28.26 59.08 66.69
CA ALA A 689 28.81 60.43 66.82
C ALA A 689 29.73 60.84 65.65
N ALA A 690 30.02 59.94 64.70
CA ALA A 690 30.97 60.22 63.62
C ALA A 690 30.34 60.84 62.36
N ASP A 691 29.02 60.77 62.17
CA ASP A 691 28.33 61.38 61.02
C ASP A 691 27.35 62.46 61.50
N GLY A 692 27.88 63.68 61.70
CA GLY A 692 27.13 64.88 62.06
C GLY A 692 26.24 65.41 60.93
N VAL A 693 25.22 64.65 60.51
CA VAL A 693 24.22 65.08 59.53
C VAL A 693 22.81 64.71 60.02
N LEU A 694 21.92 65.71 60.08
CA LEU A 694 20.47 65.57 60.29
C LEU A 694 19.88 64.56 59.30
N ALA A 695 19.71 63.31 59.75
CA ALA A 695 19.17 62.23 58.91
C ALA A 695 17.65 62.18 58.99
N SER A 696 16.95 62.88 58.08
CA SER A 696 15.54 62.58 57.77
C SER A 696 15.49 61.32 56.89
N GLY A 697 15.07 60.18 57.45
CA GLY A 697 14.90 58.94 56.71
C GLY A 697 14.83 57.68 57.60
N PRO A 698 14.61 56.49 57.03
CA PRO A 698 14.38 55.23 57.76
C PRO A 698 15.56 54.72 58.62
N ARG A 699 16.66 55.47 58.70
CA ARG A 699 17.81 55.26 59.59
C ARG A 699 17.74 56.05 60.91
N ALA A 700 16.84 57.03 61.05
CA ALA A 700 16.59 57.73 62.32
C ALA A 700 16.02 56.79 63.41
N TYR A 701 15.47 55.64 63.02
CA TYR A 701 14.85 54.65 63.90
C TYR A 701 15.82 53.98 64.90
N TYR A 702 17.13 54.08 64.68
CA TYR A 702 18.15 53.44 65.53
C TYR A 702 18.85 54.40 66.50
N ALA A 703 18.57 55.70 66.43
CA ALA A 703 19.19 56.73 67.27
C ALA A 703 18.32 57.14 68.48
N ASP A 704 17.07 56.67 68.55
CA ASP A 704 16.12 57.05 69.58
C ASP A 704 16.12 56.06 70.77
N ALA A 705 16.46 56.57 71.96
CA ALA A 705 16.50 55.78 73.20
C ALA A 705 15.12 55.26 73.62
N ALA A 706 14.03 55.91 73.18
CA ALA A 706 12.67 55.44 73.40
C ALA A 706 12.27 54.30 72.43
N ALA A 707 12.94 54.18 71.28
CA ALA A 707 12.68 53.13 70.29
C ALA A 707 13.37 51.79 70.58
N ALA A 708 14.30 51.74 71.55
CA ALA A 708 14.93 50.51 72.02
C ALA A 708 13.94 49.52 72.68
N ASN A 709 12.80 50.02 73.15
CA ASN A 709 11.72 49.24 73.78
C ASN A 709 10.55 48.98 72.82
N LEU A 710 10.65 49.34 71.54
CA LEU A 710 9.62 49.03 70.54
C LEU A 710 9.84 47.62 69.97
N PRO A 711 8.79 46.78 69.89
CA PRO A 711 8.94 45.40 69.42
C PRO A 711 9.37 45.36 67.95
N ARG A 712 10.53 44.74 67.67
CA ARG A 712 10.97 44.42 66.31
C ARG A 712 9.95 43.48 65.64
N ARG A 713 9.74 43.66 64.33
CA ARG A 713 8.90 42.79 63.49
C ARG A 713 9.45 41.36 63.53
N ARG A 714 8.88 40.56 64.44
CA ARG A 714 9.16 39.15 64.80
C ARG A 714 10.35 38.95 65.73
N SER A 715 10.08 39.04 67.03
CA SER A 715 10.85 38.38 68.08
C SER A 715 10.81 36.86 67.89
N GLY A 716 11.92 36.18 68.13
CA GLY A 716 11.97 34.72 68.21
C GLY A 716 10.97 34.16 69.23
N ALA A 717 10.57 32.92 69.07
CA ALA A 717 9.65 32.30 70.03
C ALA A 717 10.24 32.25 71.44
N LEU A 718 11.49 31.80 71.55
CA LEU A 718 12.23 31.72 72.82
C LEU A 718 12.51 33.13 73.38
N GLU A 719 12.68 34.11 72.50
CA GLU A 719 12.87 35.53 72.83
C GLU A 719 11.65 36.17 73.52
N ARG A 720 10.43 35.75 73.18
CA ARG A 720 9.20 36.26 73.83
C ARG A 720 9.06 35.79 75.27
N TYR A 721 9.74 34.70 75.64
CA TYR A 721 9.56 34.02 76.91
C TYR A 721 10.71 34.23 77.91
N LEU A 722 11.83 34.77 77.45
CA LEU A 722 12.94 35.22 78.30
C LEU A 722 12.75 36.66 78.86
N ILE A 723 11.60 37.29 78.68
CA ILE A 723 11.35 38.69 79.12
C ILE A 723 10.39 38.66 80.31
N ALA A 724 10.79 39.23 81.45
CA ALA A 724 9.85 39.57 82.52
C ALA A 724 8.89 40.67 82.03
N GLU A 725 7.57 40.44 82.12
CA GLU A 725 6.57 41.45 81.78
C GLU A 725 6.76 42.70 82.65
N PRO A 726 6.84 43.92 82.07
CA PRO A 726 6.83 45.14 82.87
C PRO A 726 5.46 45.26 83.56
N SER A 727 5.47 45.47 84.87
CA SER A 727 4.28 45.69 85.68
C SER A 727 3.40 46.80 85.09
N PRO A 728 2.06 46.63 85.01
CA PRO A 728 1.18 47.60 84.38
C PRO A 728 1.19 48.91 85.18
N MET A 729 1.67 50.00 84.56
CA MET A 729 1.53 51.34 85.10
C MET A 729 0.05 51.76 85.08
N ASP A 730 -0.46 52.08 86.26
CA ASP A 730 -1.73 52.76 86.50
C ASP A 730 -1.78 54.10 85.72
N ARG A 731 -2.72 54.21 84.76
CA ARG A 731 -3.10 55.50 84.16
C ARG A 731 -4.59 55.73 84.40
N ARG A 732 -4.89 56.38 85.53
CA ARG A 732 -6.14 57.14 85.72
C ARG A 732 -5.86 58.64 85.62
N SER A 733 -6.85 59.32 85.03
CA SER A 733 -7.19 60.76 85.07
C SER A 733 -6.25 61.79 84.44
N ALA A 734 -6.66 62.30 83.28
CA ALA A 734 -6.85 63.74 82.97
C ALA A 734 -7.72 63.78 81.68
N GLY A 735 -8.87 64.46 81.59
CA GLY A 735 -9.28 65.64 82.34
C GLY A 735 -8.68 66.86 81.68
#